data_AF-A0A957U9F4-F1
#
_entry.id   AF-A0A957U9F4-F1
#
_cell.length_a   1.000
_cell.length_b   1.000
_cell.length_c   1.000
_cell.angle_alpha   90.00
_cell.angle_beta   90.00
_cell.angle_gamma   90.00
#
_symmetry.space_group_name_H-M   'P 1'
#
loop_
_entity.id
_entity.type
_entity.pdbx_description
1 polymer ?
#
loop_
_entity_poly.entity_id
_entity_poly.type
_entity_poly.pdbx_seq_one_letter_code
_entity_poly.pdbx_strand_id
1 'polypeptide(L)'
;MSRLHRFRADLLALLAILLLALLWFAPVLLPGLTRATLLPYDNLYTFEPWQSLQPGLIPHNNLLSDLVLQNAVWKQHIRETLAAGEIPLWNPKSFTGIPFLAGGQASTFYPLNILFYVLPLEVAYGWFTALQVAIAGACMYVFGRVLRLRVLAALFGAVVYMFSGFLVVSVVFTMFVAAVPWLPLVLAVIEYIVRKQEEKGNRSFQPIPYVAAGAAVIGLVVLAGHPELIYYTLIVAGAYTFVRLIAAYFRIRRQSQQPSPFVRILKLAGWLLTMAVAGVALGAVQLIPLVELLPLNFREGSASLEQVLGWAWPSRHVLTFALPNIFGNPSHHQWFDIWARTWTPATVNALGETNHTIFWGIKNYVEGGNYLGIATWLLAGVALIAAVQVLWKRRSEIGDSRLGDREIERLGDAQAAANLQSPISQSPNRSISSLPTFFFASLAMLSLLFAFGTPLYALLYYGLPGWSQLHSPFRWVFPFTLSMAALGAIGLNVVLGWMERGARGEGRGEDKKRGRQGEGDSPIPNLQSPSSHSPTLPIAQSLTALLAFAGLAALLAVLASLFAPDPFVAFGERIVDGSDLAQMAFDGGRMFWSYQAANLAHFGVMSLLAGMLVWWGTRGEGKRGRGGEGESTISNLQSPISQSLNRLIALSLISLTVLDLFLAHGTFNPASDPALSPLSEQGVPPAVRFINEREGG
;
A
#
# COMPACT_ATOMS: atom_id res chain seq x y z
N MET A 1 -26.62 -2.15 -22.31
CA MET A 1 -25.24 -1.84 -22.76
C MET A 1 -24.35 -1.20 -21.67
N SER A 2 -24.83 -0.25 -20.84
CA SER A 2 -23.98 0.47 -19.85
C SER A 2 -23.43 -0.37 -18.68
N ARG A 3 -24.17 -1.39 -18.19
CA ARG A 3 -23.66 -2.34 -17.16
C ARG A 3 -22.57 -3.26 -17.72
N LEU A 4 -22.73 -3.72 -18.95
CA LEU A 4 -21.76 -4.58 -19.64
C LEU A 4 -20.42 -3.87 -19.84
N HIS A 5 -20.44 -2.58 -20.19
CA HIS A 5 -19.22 -1.80 -20.37
C HIS A 5 -18.45 -1.59 -19.04
N ARG A 6 -19.17 -1.37 -17.93
CA ARG A 6 -18.55 -1.28 -16.59
C ARG A 6 -17.89 -2.59 -16.18
N PHE A 7 -18.63 -3.69 -16.32
CA PHE A 7 -18.10 -5.02 -16.01
C PHE A 7 -16.84 -5.36 -16.83
N ARG A 8 -16.83 -5.03 -18.13
CA ARG A 8 -15.63 -5.18 -18.97
C ARG A 8 -14.44 -4.37 -18.46
N ALA A 9 -14.65 -3.12 -18.06
CA ALA A 9 -13.57 -2.27 -17.52
C ALA A 9 -13.04 -2.79 -16.18
N ASP A 10 -13.92 -3.29 -15.30
CA ASP A 10 -13.51 -3.91 -14.04
C ASP A 10 -12.72 -5.20 -14.27
N LEU A 11 -13.15 -6.05 -15.21
CA LEU A 11 -12.44 -7.27 -15.60
C LEU A 11 -11.06 -6.98 -16.20
N LEU A 12 -10.95 -5.99 -17.09
CA LEU A 12 -9.67 -5.57 -17.66
C LEU A 12 -8.69 -5.06 -16.59
N ALA A 13 -9.20 -4.34 -15.59
CA ALA A 13 -8.37 -3.88 -14.48
C ALA A 13 -7.85 -5.05 -13.62
N LEU A 14 -8.69 -6.06 -13.33
CA LEU A 14 -8.28 -7.26 -12.61
C LEU A 14 -7.26 -8.10 -13.41
N LEU A 15 -7.45 -8.22 -14.73
CA LEU A 15 -6.48 -8.86 -15.61
C LEU A 15 -5.15 -8.09 -15.64
N ALA A 16 -5.20 -6.76 -15.70
CA ALA A 16 -4.00 -5.93 -15.64
C ALA A 16 -3.25 -6.11 -14.32
N ILE A 17 -3.96 -6.17 -13.18
CA ILE A 17 -3.35 -6.46 -11.86
C ILE A 17 -2.63 -7.81 -11.87
N LEU A 18 -3.29 -8.87 -12.37
CA LEU A 18 -2.68 -10.19 -12.45
C LEU A 18 -1.44 -10.17 -13.37
N LEU A 19 -1.57 -9.60 -14.57
CA LEU A 19 -0.47 -9.52 -15.53
C LEU A 19 0.71 -8.73 -14.99
N LEU A 20 0.48 -7.60 -14.32
CA LEU A 20 1.55 -6.81 -13.71
C LEU A 20 2.29 -7.61 -12.63
N ALA A 21 1.58 -8.35 -11.77
CA ALA A 21 2.23 -9.21 -10.77
C ALA A 21 3.07 -10.31 -11.42
N LEU A 22 2.53 -10.97 -12.45
CA LEU A 22 3.25 -12.01 -13.19
C LEU A 22 4.47 -11.46 -13.91
N LEU A 23 4.38 -10.26 -14.49
CA LEU A 23 5.52 -9.59 -15.15
C LEU A 23 6.60 -9.20 -14.14
N TRP A 24 6.22 -8.70 -12.96
CA TRP A 24 7.16 -8.33 -11.91
C TRP A 24 8.01 -9.51 -11.45
N PHE A 25 7.38 -10.69 -11.30
CA PHE A 25 8.05 -11.92 -10.84
C PHE A 25 8.41 -12.87 -11.99
N ALA A 26 8.30 -12.43 -13.25
CA ALA A 26 8.52 -13.29 -14.43
C ALA A 26 9.85 -14.07 -14.39
N PRO A 27 10.98 -13.49 -13.92
CA PRO A 27 12.24 -14.23 -13.83
C PRO A 27 12.17 -15.50 -12.98
N VAL A 28 11.30 -15.56 -11.97
CA VAL A 28 11.24 -16.68 -11.00
C VAL A 28 10.02 -17.59 -11.17
N LEU A 29 9.15 -17.33 -12.15
CA LEU A 29 7.94 -18.14 -12.38
C LEU A 29 8.23 -19.47 -13.08
N LEU A 30 9.30 -19.52 -13.90
CA LEU A 30 9.69 -20.71 -14.65
C LEU A 30 11.21 -20.97 -14.51
N PRO A 31 11.70 -21.36 -13.32
CA PRO A 31 13.13 -21.59 -13.06
C PRO A 31 13.82 -22.52 -14.06
N GLY A 32 13.11 -23.52 -14.59
CA GLY A 32 13.66 -24.42 -15.61
C GLY A 32 14.01 -23.73 -16.94
N LEU A 33 13.38 -22.60 -17.25
CA LEU A 33 13.67 -21.78 -18.44
C LEU A 33 14.59 -20.61 -18.11
N THR A 34 14.36 -19.94 -16.98
CA THR A 34 15.06 -18.71 -16.60
C THR A 34 16.35 -18.94 -15.83
N ARG A 35 16.54 -20.13 -15.27
CA ARG A 35 17.61 -20.46 -14.30
C ARG A 35 17.64 -19.51 -13.12
N ALA A 36 16.47 -19.08 -12.67
CA ALA A 36 16.32 -18.16 -11.55
C ALA A 36 15.17 -18.63 -10.64
N THR A 37 15.44 -18.64 -9.33
CA THR A 37 14.46 -18.92 -8.27
C THR A 37 14.44 -17.80 -7.25
N LEU A 38 13.29 -17.64 -6.58
CA LEU A 38 13.12 -16.70 -5.48
C LEU A 38 13.79 -17.16 -4.19
N LEU A 39 14.19 -18.44 -4.11
CA LEU A 39 14.94 -18.98 -2.98
C LEU A 39 16.40 -18.53 -3.05
N PRO A 40 16.92 -17.75 -2.08
CA PRO A 40 18.31 -17.28 -2.06
C PRO A 40 19.28 -18.40 -1.66
N TYR A 41 19.46 -19.40 -2.51
CA TYR A 41 20.37 -20.52 -2.24
C TYR A 41 21.83 -20.09 -2.15
N ASP A 42 22.20 -19.04 -2.87
CA ASP A 42 23.47 -18.33 -2.76
C ASP A 42 23.81 -17.90 -1.32
N ASN A 43 22.82 -17.60 -0.48
CA ASN A 43 23.08 -17.28 0.93
C ASN A 43 23.65 -18.48 1.72
N LEU A 44 23.35 -19.73 1.33
CA LEU A 44 23.90 -20.91 2.00
C LEU A 44 25.42 -20.99 1.88
N TYR A 45 25.97 -20.49 0.77
CA TYR A 45 27.42 -20.51 0.47
C TYR A 45 28.22 -19.48 1.27
N THR A 46 27.56 -18.72 2.16
CA THR A 46 28.23 -17.90 3.17
C THR A 46 28.62 -18.69 4.43
N PHE A 47 28.19 -19.95 4.53
CA PHE A 47 28.45 -20.83 5.67
C PHE A 47 29.02 -22.18 5.21
N GLU A 48 29.87 -22.79 6.03
CA GLU A 48 30.24 -24.19 5.84
C GLU A 48 29.05 -25.13 6.12
N PRO A 49 28.94 -26.28 5.42
CA PRO A 49 29.89 -26.84 4.45
C PRO A 49 29.72 -26.37 3.00
N TRP A 50 28.79 -25.46 2.70
CA TRP A 50 28.54 -24.99 1.33
C TRP A 50 29.58 -23.99 0.82
N GLN A 51 30.13 -23.17 1.71
CA GLN A 51 31.20 -22.22 1.38
C GLN A 51 32.39 -22.90 0.68
N SER A 52 32.78 -24.09 1.12
CA SER A 52 33.85 -24.88 0.50
C SER A 52 33.57 -25.30 -0.96
N LEU A 53 32.31 -25.36 -1.41
CA LEU A 53 31.96 -25.69 -2.80
C LEU A 53 32.21 -24.52 -3.76
N GLN A 54 31.96 -23.29 -3.32
CA GLN A 54 32.19 -22.07 -4.11
C GLN A 54 32.75 -20.94 -3.23
N PRO A 55 34.05 -20.98 -2.88
CA PRO A 55 34.67 -19.96 -2.06
C PRO A 55 34.57 -18.58 -2.72
N GLY A 56 34.14 -17.57 -1.96
CA GLY A 56 34.03 -16.19 -2.44
C GLY A 56 32.77 -15.88 -3.25
N LEU A 57 31.78 -16.78 -3.30
CA LEU A 57 30.46 -16.44 -3.84
C LEU A 57 29.86 -15.30 -3.03
N ILE A 58 29.52 -14.20 -3.70
CA ILE A 58 28.84 -13.06 -3.09
C ILE A 58 27.33 -13.26 -3.31
N PRO A 59 26.55 -13.42 -2.23
CA PRO A 59 25.10 -13.56 -2.35
C PRO A 59 24.44 -12.25 -2.77
N HIS A 60 23.32 -12.38 -3.51
CA HIS A 60 22.50 -11.27 -3.97
C HIS A 60 21.95 -10.43 -2.82
N ASN A 61 21.49 -11.06 -1.73
CA ASN A 61 20.98 -10.33 -0.57
C ASN A 61 20.98 -11.20 0.69
N ASN A 62 21.98 -11.00 1.55
CA ASN A 62 22.15 -11.73 2.81
C ASN A 62 20.97 -11.62 3.78
N LEU A 63 20.17 -10.54 3.71
CA LEU A 63 19.04 -10.32 4.60
C LEU A 63 17.90 -11.31 4.38
N LEU A 64 17.90 -12.02 3.25
CA LEU A 64 16.80 -12.90 2.86
C LEU A 64 17.04 -14.37 3.23
N SER A 65 18.07 -14.63 4.04
CA SER A 65 18.50 -15.98 4.44
C SER A 65 17.40 -16.80 5.13
N ASP A 66 16.48 -16.16 5.86
CA ASP A 66 15.34 -16.83 6.51
C ASP A 66 14.47 -17.62 5.54
N LEU A 67 14.46 -17.26 4.25
CA LEU A 67 13.67 -17.97 3.25
C LEU A 67 14.21 -19.40 3.03
N VAL A 68 15.53 -19.59 3.06
CA VAL A 68 16.19 -20.91 2.85
C VAL A 68 16.59 -21.59 4.15
N LEU A 69 16.94 -20.84 5.20
CA LEU A 69 17.31 -21.40 6.51
C LEU A 69 16.09 -21.84 7.33
N GLN A 70 14.92 -21.26 7.07
CA GLN A 70 13.71 -21.51 7.87
C GLN A 70 12.50 -21.88 7.01
N ASN A 71 12.03 -20.97 6.14
CA ASN A 71 10.74 -21.15 5.46
C ASN A 71 10.74 -22.36 4.52
N ALA A 72 11.76 -22.51 3.67
CA ALA A 72 11.85 -23.61 2.72
C ALA A 72 11.95 -24.96 3.45
N VAL A 73 12.73 -25.03 4.52
CA VAL A 73 12.87 -26.23 5.35
C VAL A 73 11.56 -26.61 6.03
N TRP A 74 10.79 -25.62 6.51
CA TRP A 74 9.45 -25.86 7.04
C TRP A 74 8.48 -26.40 5.98
N LYS A 75 8.50 -25.86 4.75
CA LYS A 75 7.67 -26.41 3.66
C LYS A 75 8.09 -27.83 3.31
N GLN A 76 9.39 -28.11 3.27
CA GLN A 76 9.92 -29.43 3.00
C GLN A 76 9.48 -30.44 4.08
N HIS A 77 9.59 -30.09 5.37
CA HIS A 77 9.10 -30.92 6.49
C HIS A 77 7.61 -31.24 6.37
N ILE A 78 6.77 -30.25 6.02
CA ILE A 78 5.34 -30.47 5.80
C ILE A 78 5.11 -31.48 4.67
N ARG A 79 5.83 -31.35 3.55
CA ARG A 79 5.69 -32.27 2.40
C ARG A 79 6.04 -33.70 2.77
N GLU A 80 7.16 -33.89 3.45
CA GLU A 80 7.64 -35.21 3.89
C GLU A 80 6.64 -35.86 4.86
N THR A 81 6.16 -35.10 5.84
CA THR A 81 5.20 -35.62 6.84
C THR A 81 3.85 -35.97 6.20
N LEU A 82 3.34 -35.12 5.31
CA LEU A 82 2.10 -35.40 4.57
C LEU A 82 2.26 -36.59 3.62
N ALA A 83 3.42 -36.77 2.99
CA ALA A 83 3.71 -37.92 2.14
C ALA A 83 3.73 -39.24 2.94
N ALA A 84 4.10 -39.18 4.22
CA ALA A 84 3.99 -40.30 5.16
C ALA A 84 2.55 -40.54 5.68
N GLY A 85 1.57 -39.71 5.29
CA GLY A 85 0.19 -39.80 5.77
C GLY A 85 -0.02 -39.21 7.16
N GLU A 86 0.94 -38.43 7.67
CA GLU A 86 0.91 -37.84 9.00
C GLU A 86 0.61 -36.33 8.94
N ILE A 87 0.04 -35.80 10.02
CA ILE A 87 -0.10 -34.35 10.21
C ILE A 87 1.21 -33.84 10.85
N PRO A 88 1.81 -32.74 10.36
CA PRO A 88 3.09 -32.23 10.86
C PRO A 88 2.98 -31.54 12.24
N LEU A 89 2.59 -32.30 13.27
CA LEU A 89 2.44 -31.80 14.64
C LEU A 89 3.80 -31.51 15.29
N TRP A 90 4.79 -32.36 15.02
CA TRP A 90 6.13 -32.32 15.59
C TRP A 90 7.19 -32.18 14.49
N ASN A 91 8.24 -31.41 14.74
CA ASN A 91 9.43 -31.39 13.90
C ASN A 91 10.61 -31.91 14.72
N PRO A 92 11.10 -33.14 14.49
CA PRO A 92 12.22 -33.72 15.24
C PRO A 92 13.59 -33.17 14.81
N LYS A 93 13.66 -32.47 13.67
CA LYS A 93 14.92 -32.03 13.03
C LYS A 93 15.49 -30.74 13.63
N SER A 94 14.74 -30.05 14.50
CA SER A 94 15.16 -28.77 15.08
C SER A 94 15.24 -28.87 16.60
N PHE A 95 16.40 -28.56 17.19
CA PHE A 95 16.61 -28.47 18.64
C PHE A 95 16.13 -29.69 19.43
N THR A 96 16.37 -30.91 18.94
CA THR A 96 15.85 -32.20 19.50
C THR A 96 14.33 -32.38 19.46
N GLY A 97 13.63 -31.40 18.89
CA GLY A 97 12.25 -31.46 18.49
C GLY A 97 11.44 -30.26 18.97
N ILE A 98 10.52 -29.78 18.13
CA ILE A 98 9.64 -28.64 18.44
C ILE A 98 8.18 -28.93 18.05
N PRO A 99 7.19 -28.35 18.77
CA PRO A 99 5.78 -28.45 18.42
C PRO A 99 5.47 -27.60 17.17
N PHE A 100 5.73 -28.18 16.00
CA PHE A 100 5.78 -27.49 14.71
C PHE A 100 4.44 -26.87 14.30
N LEU A 101 3.35 -27.65 14.28
CA LEU A 101 2.05 -27.13 13.87
C LEU A 101 1.57 -26.00 14.79
N ALA A 102 1.84 -26.14 16.09
CA ALA A 102 1.47 -25.15 17.09
C ALA A 102 2.16 -23.80 16.87
N GLY A 103 3.39 -23.77 16.34
CA GLY A 103 4.09 -22.53 16.02
C GLY A 103 3.38 -21.66 14.97
N GLY A 104 2.59 -22.25 14.08
CA GLY A 104 1.71 -21.57 13.11
C GLY A 104 2.39 -20.78 11.98
N GLN A 105 3.62 -20.29 12.16
CA GLN A 105 4.32 -19.47 11.16
C GLN A 105 4.58 -20.19 9.82
N ALA A 106 4.55 -21.52 9.79
CA ALA A 106 4.63 -22.28 8.54
C ALA A 106 3.34 -22.19 7.69
N SER A 107 2.27 -21.60 8.23
CA SER A 107 0.97 -21.40 7.59
C SER A 107 0.36 -22.69 7.03
N THR A 108 0.53 -23.83 7.73
CA THR A 108 0.24 -25.18 7.20
C THR A 108 -1.14 -25.32 6.57
N PHE A 109 -2.17 -24.74 7.21
CA PHE A 109 -3.57 -24.81 6.75
C PHE A 109 -4.01 -23.63 5.87
N TYR A 110 -3.09 -22.71 5.53
CA TYR A 110 -3.41 -21.60 4.65
C TYR A 110 -3.67 -22.12 3.21
N PRO A 111 -4.84 -21.87 2.58
CA PRO A 111 -5.24 -22.58 1.36
C PRO A 111 -4.29 -22.45 0.16
N LEU A 112 -3.68 -21.28 -0.06
CA LEU A 112 -2.78 -21.10 -1.21
C LEU A 112 -1.45 -21.84 -1.02
N ASN A 113 -1.15 -22.36 0.17
CA ASN A 113 0.02 -23.20 0.38
C ASN A 113 -0.07 -24.54 -0.34
N ILE A 114 -1.23 -24.89 -0.90
CA ILE A 114 -1.35 -26.02 -1.83
C ILE A 114 -0.28 -25.98 -2.92
N LEU A 115 0.14 -24.78 -3.36
CA LEU A 115 1.23 -24.60 -4.33
C LEU A 115 2.56 -25.19 -3.82
N PHE A 116 2.90 -25.00 -2.55
CA PHE A 116 4.10 -25.58 -1.95
C PHE A 116 4.02 -27.10 -1.78
N TYR A 117 2.82 -27.67 -1.78
CA TYR A 117 2.62 -29.10 -1.58
C TYR A 117 2.62 -29.87 -2.90
N VAL A 118 2.15 -29.25 -3.98
CA VAL A 118 1.99 -29.89 -5.30
C VAL A 118 3.10 -29.54 -6.30
N LEU A 119 3.76 -28.38 -6.17
CA LEU A 119 4.83 -27.94 -7.06
C LEU A 119 6.21 -28.13 -6.41
N PRO A 120 7.29 -28.23 -7.20
CA PRO A 120 8.65 -28.05 -6.68
C PRO A 120 8.79 -26.71 -5.97
N LEU A 121 9.51 -26.67 -4.85
CA LEU A 121 9.61 -25.47 -4.00
C LEU A 121 10.09 -24.25 -4.79
N GLU A 122 11.12 -24.41 -5.61
CA GLU A 122 11.68 -23.35 -6.47
C GLU A 122 10.63 -22.67 -7.35
N VAL A 123 9.67 -23.44 -7.87
CA VAL A 123 8.55 -22.95 -8.67
C VAL A 123 7.46 -22.36 -7.77
N ALA A 124 7.15 -23.05 -6.67
CA ALA A 124 6.08 -22.70 -5.75
C ALA A 124 6.27 -21.31 -5.13
N TYR A 125 7.49 -20.95 -4.71
CA TYR A 125 7.77 -19.64 -4.11
C TYR A 125 7.51 -18.48 -5.09
N GLY A 126 7.92 -18.63 -6.36
CA GLY A 126 7.64 -17.65 -7.41
C GLY A 126 6.14 -17.46 -7.64
N TRP A 127 5.41 -18.56 -7.87
CA TRP A 127 3.96 -18.51 -8.13
C TRP A 127 3.14 -18.06 -6.92
N PHE A 128 3.44 -18.56 -5.72
CA PHE A 128 2.78 -18.14 -4.50
C PHE A 128 2.91 -16.63 -4.31
N THR A 129 4.12 -16.10 -4.45
CA THR A 129 4.40 -14.67 -4.27
C THR A 129 3.65 -13.83 -5.32
N ALA A 130 3.77 -14.18 -6.60
CA ALA A 130 3.10 -13.43 -7.67
C ALA A 130 1.58 -13.43 -7.52
N LEU A 131 0.98 -14.57 -7.15
CA LEU A 131 -0.46 -14.67 -6.92
C LEU A 131 -0.91 -13.88 -5.68
N GLN A 132 -0.15 -13.90 -4.58
CA GLN A 132 -0.49 -13.11 -3.40
C GLN A 132 -0.39 -11.61 -3.63
N VAL A 133 0.63 -11.17 -4.36
CA VAL A 133 0.78 -9.77 -4.76
C VAL A 133 -0.39 -9.37 -5.68
N ALA A 134 -0.81 -10.23 -6.61
CA ALA A 134 -2.00 -10.02 -7.41
C ALA A 134 -3.28 -9.95 -6.56
N ILE A 135 -3.43 -10.83 -5.55
CA ILE A 135 -4.55 -10.82 -4.61
C ILE A 135 -4.56 -9.51 -3.80
N ALA A 136 -3.41 -9.01 -3.35
CA ALA A 136 -3.29 -7.74 -2.65
C ALA A 136 -3.82 -6.58 -3.51
N GLY A 137 -3.37 -6.51 -4.76
CA GLY A 137 -3.86 -5.55 -5.74
C GLY A 137 -5.36 -5.68 -5.99
N ALA A 138 -5.86 -6.91 -6.18
CA ALA A 138 -7.27 -7.18 -6.43
C ALA A 138 -8.16 -6.78 -5.23
N CYS A 139 -7.75 -7.10 -4.01
CA CYS A 139 -8.46 -6.73 -2.78
C CYS A 139 -8.52 -5.21 -2.63
N MET A 140 -7.41 -4.52 -2.87
CA MET A 140 -7.36 -3.05 -2.82
C MET A 140 -8.19 -2.40 -3.93
N TYR A 141 -8.16 -2.97 -5.14
CA TYR A 141 -9.01 -2.56 -6.25
C TYR A 141 -10.49 -2.66 -5.86
N VAL A 142 -10.92 -3.84 -5.39
CA VAL A 142 -12.29 -4.10 -4.94
C VAL A 142 -12.69 -3.10 -3.85
N PHE A 143 -11.82 -2.82 -2.89
CA PHE A 143 -12.06 -1.81 -1.88
C PHE A 143 -12.31 -0.42 -2.49
N GLY A 144 -11.46 0.01 -3.43
CA GLY A 144 -11.68 1.25 -4.18
C GLY A 144 -12.99 1.28 -4.98
N ARG A 145 -13.41 0.15 -5.57
CA ARG A 145 -14.71 0.03 -6.24
C ARG A 145 -15.88 0.13 -5.26
N VAL A 146 -15.75 -0.50 -4.09
CA VAL A 146 -16.74 -0.37 -3.00
C VAL A 146 -16.80 1.07 -2.52
N LEU A 147 -15.70 1.82 -2.47
CA LEU A 147 -15.72 3.26 -2.19
C LEU A 147 -16.33 4.11 -3.31
N ARG A 148 -16.74 3.52 -4.44
CA ARG A 148 -17.27 4.19 -5.66
C ARG A 148 -16.26 5.12 -6.33
N LEU A 149 -14.97 4.79 -6.27
CA LEU A 149 -13.98 5.48 -7.08
C LEU A 149 -14.20 5.17 -8.58
N ARG A 150 -13.50 5.82 -9.50
CA ARG A 150 -13.43 5.42 -10.92
C ARG A 150 -12.54 4.17 -11.07
N VAL A 151 -12.67 3.45 -12.20
CA VAL A 151 -11.89 2.23 -12.49
C VAL A 151 -10.38 2.51 -12.42
N LEU A 152 -9.91 3.54 -13.14
CA LEU A 152 -8.48 3.88 -13.17
C LEU A 152 -7.98 4.40 -11.82
N ALA A 153 -8.83 5.08 -11.05
CA ALA A 153 -8.47 5.52 -9.70
C ALA A 153 -8.30 4.35 -8.73
N ALA A 154 -9.21 3.35 -8.79
CA ALA A 154 -9.08 2.13 -8.01
C ALA A 154 -7.87 1.29 -8.44
N LEU A 155 -7.59 1.22 -9.75
CA LEU A 155 -6.41 0.53 -10.29
C LEU A 155 -5.10 1.18 -9.82
N PHE A 156 -5.04 2.51 -9.73
CA PHE A 156 -3.90 3.22 -9.15
C PHE A 156 -3.66 2.79 -7.69
N GLY A 157 -4.69 2.78 -6.84
CA GLY A 157 -4.56 2.31 -5.46
C GLY A 157 -4.11 0.85 -5.36
N ALA A 158 -4.57 0.00 -6.28
CA ALA A 158 -4.15 -1.40 -6.36
C ALA A 158 -2.65 -1.53 -6.65
N VAL A 159 -2.14 -0.79 -7.65
CA VAL A 159 -0.71 -0.74 -8.01
C VAL A 159 0.15 -0.27 -6.85
N VAL A 160 -0.24 0.82 -6.19
CA VAL A 160 0.50 1.36 -5.03
C VAL A 160 0.59 0.33 -3.91
N TYR A 161 -0.50 -0.38 -3.63
CA TYR A 161 -0.54 -1.35 -2.55
C TYR A 161 0.28 -2.60 -2.87
N MET A 162 0.06 -3.20 -4.06
CA MET A 162 0.70 -4.46 -4.44
C MET A 162 2.21 -4.34 -4.68
N PHE A 163 2.69 -3.17 -5.12
CA PHE A 163 4.12 -2.92 -5.33
C PHE A 163 4.72 -1.96 -4.30
N SER A 164 4.03 -1.73 -3.17
CA SER A 164 4.58 -0.95 -2.06
C SER A 164 5.90 -1.56 -1.60
N GLY A 165 6.88 -0.70 -1.25
CA GLY A 165 8.17 -1.16 -0.72
C GLY A 165 7.98 -2.12 0.46
N PHE A 166 7.03 -1.82 1.34
CA PHE A 166 6.60 -2.68 2.44
C PHE A 166 6.27 -4.12 2.00
N LEU A 167 5.42 -4.30 0.99
CA LEU A 167 4.99 -5.63 0.57
C LEU A 167 6.08 -6.35 -0.22
N VAL A 168 6.75 -5.64 -1.14
CA VAL A 168 7.77 -6.23 -2.02
C VAL A 168 9.00 -6.69 -1.25
N VAL A 169 9.47 -5.92 -0.26
CA VAL A 169 10.66 -6.32 0.54
C VAL A 169 10.34 -7.42 1.55
N SER A 170 9.06 -7.56 1.94
CA SER A 170 8.61 -8.57 2.92
C SER A 170 8.38 -9.95 2.30
N VAL A 171 8.70 -10.15 1.02
CA VAL A 171 8.51 -11.43 0.30
C VAL A 171 9.31 -12.59 0.92
N VAL A 172 10.40 -12.27 1.63
CA VAL A 172 11.15 -13.23 2.48
C VAL A 172 10.28 -13.95 3.51
N PHE A 173 9.15 -13.37 3.92
CA PHE A 173 8.26 -13.94 4.94
C PHE A 173 6.94 -14.40 4.33
N THR A 174 6.84 -15.70 4.00
CA THR A 174 5.65 -16.24 3.30
C THR A 174 4.35 -16.07 4.09
N MET A 175 4.39 -16.26 5.41
CA MET A 175 3.25 -16.03 6.31
C MET A 175 2.79 -14.57 6.31
N PHE A 176 3.72 -13.65 6.10
CA PHE A 176 3.44 -12.22 6.05
C PHE A 176 2.69 -11.86 4.77
N VAL A 177 3.23 -12.30 3.62
CA VAL A 177 2.61 -12.15 2.30
C VAL A 177 1.27 -12.90 2.21
N ALA A 178 1.07 -13.95 3.01
CA ALA A 178 -0.21 -14.66 3.09
C ALA A 178 -1.32 -13.87 3.81
N ALA A 179 -0.97 -13.04 4.81
CA ALA A 179 -1.92 -12.34 5.67
C ALA A 179 -2.25 -10.92 5.19
N VAL A 180 -1.24 -10.14 4.80
CA VAL A 180 -1.36 -8.73 4.40
C VAL A 180 -2.43 -8.47 3.32
N PRO A 181 -2.54 -9.26 2.23
CA PRO A 181 -3.43 -8.98 1.11
C PRO A 181 -4.92 -8.82 1.45
N TRP A 182 -5.36 -9.39 2.57
CA TRP A 182 -6.78 -9.56 2.91
C TRP A 182 -7.40 -8.35 3.62
N LEU A 183 -6.62 -7.50 4.28
CA LEU A 183 -7.13 -6.35 5.02
C LEU A 183 -7.99 -5.40 4.15
N PRO A 184 -7.58 -4.98 2.93
CA PRO A 184 -8.44 -4.18 2.07
C PRO A 184 -9.80 -4.84 1.79
N LEU A 185 -9.84 -6.16 1.63
CA LEU A 185 -11.08 -6.89 1.36
C LEU A 185 -11.99 -6.94 2.60
N VAL A 186 -11.42 -7.10 3.81
CA VAL A 186 -12.17 -6.97 5.07
C VAL A 186 -12.84 -5.60 5.15
N LEU A 187 -12.09 -4.51 4.87
CA LEU A 187 -12.65 -3.16 4.84
C LEU A 187 -13.71 -2.98 3.74
N ALA A 188 -13.54 -3.62 2.59
CA ALA A 188 -14.52 -3.61 1.51
C ALA A 188 -15.83 -4.28 1.91
N VAL A 189 -15.78 -5.43 2.59
CA VAL A 189 -16.97 -6.12 3.10
C VAL A 189 -17.69 -5.26 4.14
N ILE A 190 -16.95 -4.68 5.10
CA ILE A 190 -17.51 -3.77 6.11
C ILE A 190 -18.19 -2.58 5.44
N GLU A 191 -17.50 -1.89 4.53
CA GLU A 191 -18.04 -0.72 3.85
C GLU A 191 -19.28 -1.08 3.02
N TYR A 192 -19.24 -2.21 2.33
CA TYR A 192 -20.39 -2.67 1.54
C TYR A 192 -21.61 -2.92 2.43
N ILE A 193 -21.44 -3.63 3.56
CA ILE A 193 -22.51 -3.94 4.49
C ILE A 193 -23.12 -2.66 5.08
N VAL A 194 -22.27 -1.75 5.58
CA VAL A 194 -22.73 -0.49 6.19
C VAL A 194 -23.45 0.38 5.17
N ARG A 195 -22.91 0.53 3.97
CA ARG A 195 -23.55 1.31 2.91
C ARG A 195 -24.87 0.73 2.46
N LYS A 196 -24.98 -0.60 2.37
CA LYS A 196 -26.26 -1.24 2.01
C LYS A 196 -27.32 -0.96 3.06
N GLN A 197 -26.96 -0.90 4.33
CA GLN A 197 -27.87 -0.45 5.38
C GLN A 197 -28.22 1.05 5.20
N GLU A 198 -27.24 1.92 4.91
CA GLU A 198 -27.50 3.35 4.64
C GLU A 198 -28.47 3.55 3.45
N GLU A 199 -28.31 2.79 2.36
CA GLU A 199 -29.19 2.84 1.18
C GLU A 199 -30.63 2.40 1.48
N LYS A 200 -30.78 1.40 2.37
CA LYS A 200 -32.09 0.88 2.78
C LYS A 200 -32.78 1.77 3.82
N GLY A 201 -32.07 2.75 4.39
CA GLY A 201 -32.59 3.64 5.43
C GLY A 201 -33.13 2.84 6.62
N ASN A 202 -34.44 2.97 6.88
CA ASN A 202 -35.09 2.34 8.02
C ASN A 202 -35.50 0.87 7.81
N ARG A 203 -35.33 0.32 6.59
CA ARG A 203 -35.59 -1.11 6.32
C ARG A 203 -34.43 -1.96 6.81
N SER A 204 -34.73 -3.12 7.40
CA SER A 204 -33.71 -4.04 7.91
C SER A 204 -32.92 -4.67 6.75
N PHE A 205 -31.59 -4.58 6.80
CA PHE A 205 -30.70 -5.36 5.95
C PHE A 205 -30.27 -6.63 6.69
N GLN A 206 -30.26 -7.76 5.99
CA GLN A 206 -29.70 -9.02 6.49
C GLN A 206 -28.43 -9.32 5.66
N PRO A 207 -27.24 -9.06 6.21
CA PRO A 207 -25.98 -9.16 5.48
C PRO A 207 -25.38 -10.58 5.46
N ILE A 208 -26.15 -11.63 5.75
CA ILE A 208 -25.66 -13.01 5.97
C ILE A 208 -24.57 -13.46 4.98
N PRO A 209 -24.76 -13.40 3.64
CA PRO A 209 -23.72 -13.86 2.70
C PRO A 209 -22.44 -13.00 2.77
N TYR A 210 -22.55 -11.71 3.06
CA TYR A 210 -21.40 -10.81 3.22
C TYR A 210 -20.68 -11.04 4.54
N VAL A 211 -21.43 -11.35 5.61
CA VAL A 211 -20.87 -11.75 6.91
C VAL A 211 -20.10 -13.07 6.77
N ALA A 212 -20.66 -14.07 6.07
CA ALA A 212 -19.97 -15.32 5.80
C ALA A 212 -18.68 -15.11 4.98
N ALA A 213 -18.74 -14.29 3.92
CA ALA A 213 -17.58 -13.95 3.11
C ALA A 213 -16.51 -13.21 3.94
N GLY A 214 -16.89 -12.21 4.74
CA GLY A 214 -15.97 -11.48 5.61
C GLY A 214 -15.34 -12.35 6.69
N ALA A 215 -16.12 -13.28 7.27
CA ALA A 215 -15.62 -14.27 8.22
C ALA A 215 -14.59 -15.19 7.55
N ALA A 216 -14.86 -15.69 6.34
CA ALA A 216 -13.90 -16.50 5.59
C ALA A 216 -12.59 -15.74 5.33
N VAL A 217 -12.66 -14.45 4.94
CA VAL A 217 -11.48 -13.60 4.73
C VAL A 217 -10.67 -13.41 6.02
N ILE A 218 -11.33 -13.15 7.15
CA ILE A 218 -10.64 -13.07 8.46
C ILE A 218 -10.03 -14.43 8.82
N GLY A 219 -10.72 -15.54 8.55
CA GLY A 219 -10.17 -16.88 8.71
C GLY A 219 -8.89 -17.10 7.91
N LEU A 220 -8.81 -16.60 6.67
CA LEU A 220 -7.57 -16.65 5.87
C LEU A 220 -6.41 -15.88 6.53
N VAL A 221 -6.68 -14.73 7.15
CA VAL A 221 -5.66 -13.97 7.90
C VAL A 221 -5.17 -14.76 9.11
N VAL A 222 -6.07 -15.46 9.82
CA VAL A 222 -5.67 -16.28 10.97
C VAL A 222 -4.89 -17.52 10.52
N LEU A 223 -5.33 -18.21 9.46
CA LEU A 223 -4.67 -19.39 8.92
C LEU A 223 -3.30 -19.10 8.30
N ALA A 224 -3.04 -17.85 7.92
CA ALA A 224 -1.70 -17.39 7.53
C ALA A 224 -0.70 -17.50 8.69
N GLY A 225 -1.14 -17.59 9.95
CA GLY A 225 -0.28 -17.99 11.07
C GLY A 225 0.68 -16.92 11.58
N HIS A 226 0.33 -15.64 11.38
CA HIS A 226 1.12 -14.51 11.87
C HIS A 226 0.31 -13.65 12.86
N PRO A 227 0.45 -13.89 14.19
CA PRO A 227 -0.40 -13.29 15.22
C PRO A 227 -0.49 -11.77 15.17
N GLU A 228 0.64 -11.12 14.93
CA GLU A 228 0.71 -9.66 14.88
C GLU A 228 -0.14 -9.07 13.75
N LEU A 229 -0.20 -9.72 12.58
CA LEU A 229 -1.00 -9.27 11.44
C LEU A 229 -2.50 -9.52 11.67
N ILE A 230 -2.86 -10.53 12.49
CA ILE A 230 -4.24 -10.69 12.98
C ILE A 230 -4.64 -9.46 13.80
N TYR A 231 -3.79 -9.04 14.75
CA TYR A 231 -4.02 -7.83 15.55
C TYR A 231 -4.15 -6.58 14.68
N TYR A 232 -3.20 -6.31 13.79
CA TYR A 232 -3.26 -5.15 12.90
C TYR A 232 -4.54 -5.14 12.06
N THR A 233 -4.91 -6.30 11.51
CA THR A 233 -6.12 -6.43 10.68
C THR A 233 -7.37 -6.13 11.49
N LEU A 234 -7.52 -6.74 12.68
CA LEU A 234 -8.71 -6.58 13.52
C LEU A 234 -8.81 -5.18 14.12
N ILE A 235 -7.70 -4.55 14.52
CA ILE A 235 -7.68 -3.18 15.05
C ILE A 235 -8.10 -2.19 13.98
N VAL A 236 -7.52 -2.28 12.77
CA VAL A 236 -7.88 -1.38 11.66
C VAL A 236 -9.32 -1.60 11.22
N ALA A 237 -9.76 -2.86 11.08
CA ALA A 237 -11.14 -3.20 10.74
C ALA A 237 -12.14 -2.74 11.82
N GLY A 238 -11.79 -2.88 13.09
CA GLY A 238 -12.58 -2.42 14.23
C GLY A 238 -12.71 -0.90 14.27
N ALA A 239 -11.60 -0.17 14.11
CA ALA A 239 -11.60 1.29 14.04
C ALA A 239 -12.42 1.81 12.85
N TYR A 240 -12.28 1.19 11.68
CA TYR A 240 -13.07 1.52 10.50
C TYR A 240 -14.57 1.25 10.74
N THR A 241 -14.90 0.09 11.30
CA THR A 241 -16.27 -0.28 11.67
C THR A 241 -16.88 0.76 12.61
N PHE A 242 -16.15 1.13 13.67
CA PHE A 242 -16.62 2.10 14.65
C PHE A 242 -16.96 3.46 14.00
N VAL A 243 -16.03 4.02 13.22
CA VAL A 243 -16.22 5.30 12.51
C VAL A 243 -17.39 5.21 11.52
N ARG A 244 -17.54 4.09 10.81
CA ARG A 244 -18.63 3.89 9.84
C ARG A 244 -19.99 3.72 10.50
N LEU A 245 -20.08 3.02 11.63
CA LEU A 245 -21.32 2.89 12.40
C LEU A 245 -21.78 4.24 12.98
N ILE A 246 -20.84 5.06 13.49
CA ILE A 246 -21.15 6.42 13.95
C ILE A 246 -21.71 7.27 12.80
N ALA A 247 -21.04 7.25 11.64
CA ALA A 247 -21.50 7.99 10.47
C ALA A 247 -22.87 7.51 9.97
N ALA A 248 -23.09 6.19 9.95
CA ALA A 248 -24.38 5.59 9.58
C ALA A 248 -25.49 5.97 10.57
N TYR A 249 -25.20 5.99 11.88
CA TYR A 249 -26.14 6.45 12.91
C TYR A 249 -26.64 7.86 12.64
N PHE A 250 -25.72 8.82 12.45
CA PHE A 250 -26.10 10.21 12.19
C PHE A 250 -26.83 10.38 10.85
N ARG A 251 -26.49 9.58 9.84
CA ARG A 251 -27.14 9.63 8.52
C ARG A 251 -28.57 9.12 8.57
N ILE A 252 -28.79 7.97 9.22
CA ILE A 252 -30.13 7.37 9.37
C ILE A 252 -30.99 8.22 10.29
N ARG A 253 -30.42 8.77 11.38
CA ARG A 253 -31.14 9.67 12.29
C ARG A 253 -31.72 10.90 11.58
N ARG A 254 -30.98 11.47 10.62
CA ARG A 254 -31.46 12.62 9.84
C ARG A 254 -32.60 12.28 8.88
N GLN A 255 -32.78 11.01 8.52
CA GLN A 255 -33.74 10.57 7.51
C GLN A 255 -35.01 9.94 8.08
N SER A 256 -35.09 9.65 9.38
CA SER A 256 -36.17 8.84 9.96
C SER A 256 -37.06 9.63 10.93
N GLN A 257 -38.39 9.47 10.83
CA GLN A 257 -39.37 10.05 11.75
C GLN A 257 -39.78 9.10 12.91
N GLN A 258 -39.54 7.77 12.86
CA GLN A 258 -39.64 6.75 13.96
C GLN A 258 -39.16 5.35 13.44
N PRO A 259 -38.79 4.32 14.25
CA PRO A 259 -38.28 4.29 15.63
C PRO A 259 -36.73 4.40 15.66
N SER A 260 -36.11 4.20 16.84
CA SER A 260 -34.76 4.68 17.13
C SER A 260 -33.64 4.10 16.22
N PRO A 261 -32.81 4.97 15.58
CA PRO A 261 -31.66 4.54 14.77
C PRO A 261 -30.64 3.73 15.56
N PHE A 262 -30.67 3.83 16.89
CA PHE A 262 -29.77 3.12 17.80
C PHE A 262 -29.90 1.59 17.69
N VAL A 263 -31.11 1.04 17.77
CA VAL A 263 -31.32 -0.42 17.71
C VAL A 263 -30.84 -1.00 16.37
N ARG A 264 -30.97 -0.23 15.29
CA ARG A 264 -30.51 -0.65 13.95
C ARG A 264 -28.99 -0.71 13.86
N ILE A 265 -28.33 0.32 14.38
CA ILE A 265 -26.87 0.36 14.43
C ILE A 265 -26.34 -0.72 15.36
N LEU A 266 -27.02 -1.02 16.47
CA LEU A 266 -26.67 -2.12 17.35
C LEU A 266 -26.81 -3.49 16.65
N LYS A 267 -27.87 -3.73 15.87
CA LYS A 267 -28.01 -4.94 15.05
C LYS A 267 -26.91 -5.06 14.00
N LEU A 268 -26.58 -3.95 13.33
CA LEU A 268 -25.51 -3.91 12.33
C LEU A 268 -24.15 -4.18 12.98
N ALA A 269 -23.89 -3.60 14.15
CA ALA A 269 -22.71 -3.87 14.97
C ALA A 269 -22.65 -5.35 15.37
N GLY A 270 -23.79 -5.95 15.76
CA GLY A 270 -23.90 -7.37 16.06
C GLY A 270 -23.53 -8.27 14.88
N TRP A 271 -23.96 -7.93 13.66
CA TRP A 271 -23.56 -8.65 12.44
C TRP A 271 -22.06 -8.54 12.16
N LEU A 272 -21.48 -7.34 12.30
CA LEU A 272 -20.04 -7.13 12.09
C LEU A 272 -19.18 -7.80 13.18
N LEU A 273 -19.67 -7.83 14.43
CA LEU A 273 -19.04 -8.60 15.51
C LEU A 273 -19.13 -10.10 15.23
N THR A 274 -20.28 -10.59 14.78
CA THR A 274 -20.46 -12.00 14.38
C THR A 274 -19.48 -12.38 13.28
N MET A 275 -19.29 -11.51 12.29
CA MET A 275 -18.30 -11.70 11.22
C MET A 275 -16.88 -11.85 11.77
N ALA A 276 -16.47 -10.98 12.71
CA ALA A 276 -15.15 -11.04 13.32
C ALA A 276 -14.95 -12.31 14.16
N VAL A 277 -15.90 -12.64 15.03
CA VAL A 277 -15.85 -13.83 15.89
C VAL A 277 -15.86 -15.11 15.06
N ALA A 278 -16.77 -15.23 14.10
CA ALA A 278 -16.83 -16.39 13.21
C ALA A 278 -15.55 -16.54 12.38
N GLY A 279 -14.96 -15.43 11.92
CA GLY A 279 -13.72 -15.47 11.18
C GLY A 279 -12.53 -15.95 12.00
N VAL A 280 -12.40 -15.47 13.24
CA VAL A 280 -11.36 -15.97 14.16
C VAL A 280 -11.60 -17.45 14.48
N ALA A 281 -12.86 -17.86 14.67
CA ALA A 281 -13.22 -19.26 14.92
C ALA A 281 -12.88 -20.19 13.75
N LEU A 282 -13.00 -19.73 12.50
CA LEU A 282 -12.57 -20.51 11.31
C LEU A 282 -11.07 -20.80 11.31
N GLY A 283 -10.26 -19.93 11.90
CA GLY A 283 -8.82 -20.12 12.07
C GLY A 283 -8.43 -20.83 13.38
N ALA A 284 -9.39 -21.28 14.18
CA ALA A 284 -9.14 -21.87 15.50
C ALA A 284 -8.26 -23.13 15.44
N VAL A 285 -8.35 -23.90 14.36
CA VAL A 285 -7.51 -25.08 14.12
C VAL A 285 -6.00 -24.76 14.17
N GLN A 286 -5.63 -23.51 13.85
CA GLN A 286 -4.25 -23.03 13.93
C GLN A 286 -4.01 -22.18 15.18
N LEU A 287 -5.01 -21.41 15.61
CA LEU A 287 -4.86 -20.45 16.71
C LEU A 287 -4.85 -21.13 18.09
N ILE A 288 -5.67 -22.16 18.31
CA ILE A 288 -5.75 -22.85 19.61
C ILE A 288 -4.40 -23.49 19.98
N PRO A 289 -3.77 -24.31 19.11
CA PRO A 289 -2.46 -24.90 19.43
C PRO A 289 -1.37 -23.85 19.69
N LEU A 290 -1.42 -22.71 18.98
CA LEU A 290 -0.49 -21.61 19.23
C LEU A 290 -0.69 -21.00 20.61
N VAL A 291 -1.93 -20.73 21.00
CA VAL A 291 -2.26 -20.17 22.33
C VAL A 291 -1.86 -21.12 23.45
N GLU A 292 -2.02 -22.43 23.26
CA GLU A 292 -1.55 -23.45 24.20
C GLU A 292 -0.02 -23.47 24.33
N LEU A 293 0.71 -23.15 23.25
CA LEU A 293 2.17 -23.10 23.24
C LEU A 293 2.75 -21.83 23.90
N LEU A 294 2.03 -20.70 23.88
CA LEU A 294 2.55 -19.40 24.34
C LEU A 294 3.11 -19.42 25.78
N PRO A 295 2.44 -20.02 26.80
CA PRO A 295 2.95 -20.05 28.17
C PRO A 295 4.23 -20.89 28.33
N LEU A 296 4.52 -21.79 27.40
CA LEU A 296 5.69 -22.67 27.44
C LEU A 296 6.91 -22.04 26.73
N ASN A 297 6.76 -20.84 26.18
CA ASN A 297 7.79 -20.17 25.41
C ASN A 297 8.74 -19.38 26.31
N PHE A 298 10.03 -19.32 25.96
CA PHE A 298 11.08 -18.58 26.68
C PHE A 298 10.82 -17.06 26.79
N ARG A 299 9.84 -16.54 26.02
CA ARG A 299 9.42 -15.13 26.00
C ARG A 299 8.29 -14.80 26.98
N GLU A 300 8.20 -15.51 28.10
CA GLU A 300 7.20 -15.24 29.13
C GLU A 300 7.34 -13.82 29.74
N GLY A 301 8.54 -13.23 29.69
CA GLY A 301 8.79 -11.83 30.07
C GLY A 301 8.53 -10.84 28.93
N SER A 302 7.69 -9.82 29.18
CA SER A 302 7.51 -8.70 28.24
C SER A 302 8.72 -7.77 28.24
N ALA A 303 9.19 -7.36 27.05
CA ALA A 303 10.18 -6.28 26.95
C ALA A 303 9.60 -4.97 27.53
N SER A 304 10.42 -4.14 28.15
CA SER A 304 9.98 -2.83 28.64
C SER A 304 9.52 -1.93 27.49
N LEU A 305 8.67 -0.94 27.75
CA LEU A 305 8.26 0.02 26.72
C LEU A 305 9.48 0.69 26.06
N GLU A 306 10.51 1.03 26.82
CA GLU A 306 11.74 1.63 26.29
C GLU A 306 12.45 0.69 25.31
N GLN A 307 12.59 -0.59 25.66
CA GLN A 307 13.11 -1.60 24.74
C GLN A 307 12.25 -1.68 23.48
N VAL A 308 10.91 -1.71 23.63
CA VAL A 308 9.96 -1.75 22.51
C VAL A 308 10.15 -0.59 21.55
N LEU A 309 10.27 0.62 22.09
CA LEU A 309 10.51 1.84 21.31
C LEU A 309 11.88 1.84 20.64
N GLY A 310 12.88 1.13 21.18
CA GLY A 310 14.19 0.93 20.53
C GLY A 310 14.12 0.22 19.17
N TRP A 311 13.06 -0.57 18.90
CA TRP A 311 12.84 -1.18 17.58
C TRP A 311 12.05 -0.30 16.61
N ALA A 312 11.66 0.91 17.00
CA ALA A 312 11.01 1.87 16.10
C ALA A 312 11.96 2.39 15.01
N TRP A 313 11.41 3.12 14.03
CA TRP A 313 12.23 3.78 13.03
C TRP A 313 13.01 4.97 13.64
N PRO A 314 14.30 5.12 13.32
CA PRO A 314 15.04 6.32 13.66
C PRO A 314 14.49 7.52 12.87
N SER A 315 14.56 8.73 13.42
CA SER A 315 13.98 9.94 12.80
C SER A 315 14.43 10.18 11.36
N ARG A 316 15.72 9.90 11.06
CA ARG A 316 16.31 10.02 9.71
C ARG A 316 15.66 9.11 8.66
N HIS A 317 14.92 8.08 9.08
CA HIS A 317 14.18 7.20 8.19
C HIS A 317 13.12 7.94 7.36
N VAL A 318 12.69 9.12 7.81
CA VAL A 318 11.76 10.00 7.05
C VAL A 318 12.24 10.31 5.63
N LEU A 319 13.55 10.26 5.37
CA LEU A 319 14.12 10.50 4.04
C LEU A 319 13.75 9.40 3.04
N THR A 320 13.53 8.17 3.50
CA THR A 320 13.21 7.01 2.64
C THR A 320 11.83 7.07 2.00
N PHE A 321 10.93 7.95 2.48
CA PHE A 321 9.62 8.16 1.87
C PHE A 321 9.71 8.88 0.51
N ALA A 322 10.81 9.60 0.25
CA ALA A 322 11.08 10.28 -1.02
C ALA A 322 12.29 9.66 -1.75
N LEU A 323 13.30 9.19 -1.01
CA LEU A 323 14.54 8.61 -1.53
C LEU A 323 14.76 7.21 -0.92
N PRO A 324 14.14 6.15 -1.49
CA PRO A 324 14.05 4.83 -0.85
C PRO A 324 15.41 4.22 -0.52
N ASN A 325 16.42 4.47 -1.36
CA ASN A 325 17.76 3.91 -1.25
C ASN A 325 18.80 4.93 -0.74
N ILE A 326 18.38 6.01 -0.07
CA ILE A 326 19.31 7.02 0.48
C ILE A 326 20.31 6.40 1.47
N PHE A 327 19.87 5.40 2.25
CA PHE A 327 20.71 4.63 3.16
C PHE A 327 21.32 3.38 2.49
N GLY A 328 21.38 3.36 1.17
CA GLY A 328 21.84 2.21 0.41
C GLY A 328 20.75 1.13 0.21
N ASN A 329 21.09 0.09 -0.53
CA ASN A 329 20.31 -1.13 -0.71
C ASN A 329 21.26 -2.34 -0.60
N PRO A 330 20.93 -3.33 0.25
CA PRO A 330 21.76 -4.52 0.46
C PRO A 330 21.92 -5.41 -0.77
N SER A 331 21.09 -5.27 -1.80
CA SER A 331 21.25 -5.96 -3.09
C SER A 331 22.06 -5.17 -4.12
N HIS A 332 22.62 -4.01 -3.75
CA HIS A 332 23.49 -3.23 -4.63
C HIS A 332 24.95 -3.59 -4.35
N HIS A 333 25.56 -4.33 -5.27
CA HIS A 333 26.97 -4.73 -5.23
C HIS A 333 27.87 -3.87 -6.13
N GLN A 334 27.27 -2.96 -6.89
CA GLN A 334 27.95 -2.08 -7.83
C GLN A 334 27.28 -0.69 -7.80
N TRP A 335 28.03 0.33 -8.22
CA TRP A 335 27.55 1.69 -8.38
C TRP A 335 27.99 2.23 -9.74
N PHE A 336 27.20 3.15 -10.31
CA PHE A 336 27.57 3.79 -11.56
C PHE A 336 28.36 5.06 -11.28
N ASP A 337 29.63 5.09 -11.66
CA ASP A 337 30.46 6.29 -11.59
C ASP A 337 30.02 7.27 -12.68
N ILE A 338 29.36 8.36 -12.26
CA ILE A 338 28.75 9.32 -13.20
C ILE A 338 29.80 10.09 -14.02
N TRP A 339 31.04 10.19 -13.53
CA TRP A 339 32.12 10.92 -14.20
C TRP A 339 32.92 10.00 -15.12
N ALA A 340 33.24 8.79 -14.67
CA ALA A 340 33.90 7.78 -15.48
C ALA A 340 32.94 7.09 -16.47
N ARG A 341 31.63 7.19 -16.25
CA ARG A 341 30.55 6.56 -17.03
C ARG A 341 30.66 5.05 -17.10
N THR A 342 31.04 4.43 -15.98
CA THR A 342 31.27 2.99 -15.87
C THR A 342 30.61 2.45 -14.61
N TRP A 343 30.20 1.18 -14.65
CA TRP A 343 29.76 0.46 -13.46
C TRP A 343 30.99 -0.06 -12.71
N THR A 344 31.08 0.30 -11.43
CA THR A 344 32.20 -0.04 -10.56
C THR A 344 31.70 -0.95 -9.44
N PRO A 345 32.33 -2.12 -9.20
CA PRO A 345 32.01 -2.96 -8.06
C PRO A 345 32.29 -2.25 -6.73
N ALA A 346 31.43 -2.47 -5.73
CA ALA A 346 31.74 -2.16 -4.35
C ALA A 346 32.62 -3.29 -3.80
N THR A 347 33.89 -3.00 -3.52
CA THR A 347 34.88 -4.00 -3.06
C THR A 347 35.50 -3.65 -1.72
N VAL A 348 35.69 -2.36 -1.46
CA VAL A 348 36.28 -1.83 -0.23
C VAL A 348 35.45 -0.66 0.28
N ASN A 349 35.51 -0.45 1.59
CA ASN A 349 34.90 0.70 2.26
C ASN A 349 35.99 1.72 2.65
N ALA A 350 35.62 2.87 3.22
CA ALA A 350 36.56 3.95 3.57
C ALA A 350 37.59 3.53 4.66
N LEU A 351 37.32 2.42 5.36
CA LEU A 351 38.23 1.84 6.35
C LEU A 351 39.25 0.87 5.72
N GLY A 352 39.17 0.63 4.41
CA GLY A 352 39.99 -0.35 3.68
C GLY A 352 39.54 -1.80 3.90
N GLU A 353 38.38 -2.02 4.52
CA GLU A 353 37.83 -3.36 4.75
C GLU A 353 37.09 -3.85 3.50
N THR A 354 37.04 -5.17 3.31
CA THR A 354 36.26 -5.75 2.21
C THR A 354 34.77 -5.49 2.43
N ASN A 355 34.11 -4.91 1.43
CA ASN A 355 32.68 -4.69 1.43
C ASN A 355 32.10 -5.13 0.09
N HIS A 356 30.92 -5.76 0.12
CA HIS A 356 30.25 -6.26 -1.07
C HIS A 356 28.85 -5.69 -1.27
N THR A 357 28.36 -4.83 -0.36
CA THR A 357 27.01 -4.27 -0.46
C THR A 357 27.02 -2.79 -0.09
N ILE A 358 26.16 -2.00 -0.74
CA ILE A 358 26.04 -0.57 -0.45
C ILE A 358 24.84 -0.38 0.47
N PHE A 359 24.99 -0.57 1.79
CA PHE A 359 23.92 -0.35 2.76
C PHE A 359 24.47 0.16 4.10
N TRP A 360 23.86 1.23 4.63
CA TRP A 360 24.29 1.91 5.87
C TRP A 360 23.12 2.40 6.73
N GLY A 361 21.94 1.79 6.55
CA GLY A 361 20.78 2.07 7.40
C GLY A 361 20.93 1.49 8.81
N ILE A 362 20.51 2.25 9.84
CA ILE A 362 20.42 1.70 11.21
C ILE A 362 19.39 0.59 11.26
N LYS A 363 18.24 0.81 10.63
CA LYS A 363 17.15 -0.15 10.58
C LYS A 363 17.38 -1.10 9.41
N ASN A 364 17.24 -2.39 9.64
CA ASN A 364 17.30 -3.41 8.59
C ASN A 364 16.36 -3.02 7.43
N TYR A 365 16.82 -3.17 6.18
CA TYR A 365 16.07 -2.74 4.99
C TYR A 365 14.68 -3.38 4.90
N VAL A 366 14.56 -4.67 5.25
CA VAL A 366 13.26 -5.39 5.25
C VAL A 366 12.28 -4.79 6.25
N GLU A 367 12.77 -4.26 7.37
CA GLU A 367 11.97 -3.57 8.39
C GLU A 367 11.75 -2.08 8.07
N GLY A 368 12.50 -1.55 7.11
CA GLY A 368 12.51 -0.15 6.71
C GLY A 368 11.68 0.15 5.45
N GLY A 369 11.36 -0.84 4.61
CA GLY A 369 10.67 -0.62 3.34
C GLY A 369 9.32 0.08 3.50
N ASN A 370 9.21 1.33 3.05
CA ASN A 370 7.99 2.14 3.21
C ASN A 370 7.65 3.00 1.98
N TYR A 371 8.43 2.91 0.90
CA TYR A 371 8.25 3.78 -0.26
C TYR A 371 7.02 3.38 -1.07
N LEU A 372 6.22 4.38 -1.46
CA LEU A 372 4.92 4.20 -2.11
C LEU A 372 4.82 4.94 -3.46
N GLY A 373 5.93 5.48 -3.95
CA GLY A 373 6.01 6.29 -5.17
C GLY A 373 5.64 7.75 -4.97
N ILE A 374 6.29 8.64 -5.72
CA ILE A 374 6.14 10.10 -5.59
C ILE A 374 4.73 10.57 -5.96
N ALA A 375 4.14 9.97 -7.01
CA ALA A 375 2.79 10.31 -7.45
C ALA A 375 1.73 10.04 -6.35
N THR A 376 1.95 9.02 -5.51
CA THR A 376 1.04 8.65 -4.41
C THR A 376 0.96 9.76 -3.37
N TRP A 377 2.09 10.33 -2.96
CA TRP A 377 2.14 11.44 -2.01
C TRP A 377 1.39 12.67 -2.53
N LEU A 378 1.65 13.04 -3.77
CA LEU A 378 0.98 14.17 -4.43
C LEU A 378 -0.55 13.96 -4.45
N LEU A 379 -1.00 12.80 -4.89
CA LEU A 379 -2.43 12.48 -4.99
C LEU A 379 -3.10 12.36 -3.61
N ALA A 380 -2.42 11.81 -2.61
CA ALA A 380 -2.91 11.78 -1.24
C ALA A 380 -3.11 13.21 -0.67
N GLY A 381 -2.17 14.13 -0.96
CA GLY A 381 -2.31 15.54 -0.63
C GLY A 381 -3.53 16.18 -1.32
N VAL A 382 -3.73 15.91 -2.61
CA VAL A 382 -4.92 16.37 -3.36
C VAL A 382 -6.22 15.84 -2.74
N ALA A 383 -6.24 14.57 -2.33
CA ALA A 383 -7.41 13.97 -1.67
C ALA A 383 -7.76 14.71 -0.37
N LEU A 384 -6.76 14.99 0.46
CA LEU A 384 -6.95 15.67 1.74
C LEU A 384 -7.42 17.12 1.57
N ILE A 385 -6.79 17.88 0.67
CA ILE A 385 -7.18 19.27 0.36
C ILE A 385 -8.65 19.31 -0.09
N ALA A 386 -9.02 18.46 -1.04
CA ALA A 386 -10.40 18.39 -1.52
C ALA A 386 -11.39 18.04 -0.40
N ALA A 387 -11.02 17.13 0.51
CA ALA A 387 -11.87 16.75 1.64
C ALA A 387 -12.05 17.87 2.67
N VAL A 388 -10.98 18.59 3.02
CA VAL A 388 -11.01 19.74 3.95
C VAL A 388 -11.91 20.85 3.41
N GLN A 389 -11.84 21.11 2.11
CA GLN A 389 -12.65 22.17 1.49
C GLN A 389 -14.13 21.83 1.45
N VAL A 390 -14.49 20.56 1.26
CA VAL A 390 -15.88 20.10 1.41
C VAL A 390 -16.39 20.33 2.84
N LEU A 391 -15.56 20.13 3.87
CA LEU A 391 -15.94 20.45 5.25
C LEU A 391 -16.13 21.95 5.47
N TRP A 392 -15.21 22.78 4.98
CA TRP A 392 -15.30 24.24 5.12
C TRP A 392 -16.55 24.80 4.46
N LYS A 393 -16.86 24.35 3.23
CA LYS A 393 -18.06 24.77 2.51
C LYS A 393 -19.35 24.39 3.24
N ARG A 394 -19.42 23.18 3.81
CA ARG A 394 -20.56 22.78 4.63
C ARG A 394 -20.71 23.62 5.89
N ARG A 395 -19.60 24.05 6.50
CA ARG A 395 -19.63 24.89 7.69
C ARG A 395 -20.10 26.31 7.37
N SER A 396 -19.68 26.89 6.24
CA SER A 396 -20.14 28.21 5.81
C SER A 396 -21.63 28.21 5.45
N GLU A 397 -22.10 27.20 4.71
CA GLU A 397 -23.53 27.06 4.35
C GLU A 397 -24.44 26.95 5.58
N ILE A 398 -23.99 26.26 6.65
CA ILE A 398 -24.72 26.19 7.93
C ILE A 398 -24.69 27.53 8.68
N GLY A 399 -23.61 28.32 8.52
CA GLY A 399 -23.50 29.65 9.11
C GLY A 399 -24.47 30.63 8.46
N ASP A 400 -24.53 30.65 7.14
CA ASP A 400 -25.40 31.54 6.36
C ASP A 400 -26.88 31.20 6.58
N SER A 401 -27.24 29.91 6.66
CA SER A 401 -28.63 29.52 6.94
C SER A 401 -29.09 30.00 8.32
N ARG A 402 -28.22 29.92 9.35
CA ARG A 402 -28.52 30.41 10.70
C ARG A 402 -28.61 31.93 10.79
N LEU A 403 -27.92 32.66 9.91
CA LEU A 403 -28.03 34.12 9.81
C LEU A 403 -29.34 34.52 9.13
N GLY A 404 -29.72 33.84 8.04
CA GLY A 404 -31.00 34.04 7.36
C GLY A 404 -32.20 33.73 8.27
N ASP A 405 -32.15 32.64 9.04
CA ASP A 405 -33.22 32.29 10.00
C ASP A 405 -33.41 33.38 11.08
N ARG A 406 -32.30 33.98 11.57
CA ARG A 406 -32.34 35.10 12.54
C ARG A 406 -32.85 36.41 11.96
N GLU A 407 -32.65 36.63 10.66
CA GLU A 407 -33.11 37.82 9.96
C GLU A 407 -34.63 37.73 9.67
N ILE A 408 -35.12 36.53 9.35
CA ILE A 408 -36.56 36.22 9.23
C ILE A 408 -37.27 36.36 10.58
N GLU A 409 -36.64 35.88 11.67
CA GLU A 409 -37.17 36.03 13.04
C GLU A 409 -37.22 37.49 13.49
N ARG A 410 -36.34 38.36 12.96
CA ARG A 410 -36.35 39.82 13.20
C ARG A 410 -37.39 40.58 12.38
N LEU A 411 -37.72 40.11 11.17
CA LEU A 411 -38.61 40.83 10.24
C LEU A 411 -40.11 40.53 10.44
N GLY A 412 -40.48 39.58 11.31
CA GLY A 412 -41.87 39.37 11.72
C GLY A 412 -42.85 38.92 10.61
N ASP A 413 -42.36 38.67 9.39
CA ASP A 413 -43.19 38.30 8.25
C ASP A 413 -43.43 36.79 8.20
N ALA A 414 -44.48 36.35 8.91
CA ALA A 414 -44.97 34.97 8.91
C ALA A 414 -45.28 34.44 7.49
N GLN A 415 -45.59 35.34 6.54
CA GLN A 415 -45.90 35.00 5.15
C GLN A 415 -44.65 34.68 4.30
N ALA A 416 -43.50 35.31 4.59
CA ALA A 416 -42.24 35.06 3.90
C ALA A 416 -41.60 33.73 4.36
N ALA A 417 -41.74 33.41 5.66
CA ALA A 417 -41.31 32.13 6.23
C ALA A 417 -42.09 30.93 5.64
N ALA A 418 -43.39 31.11 5.31
CA ALA A 418 -44.22 30.06 4.70
C ALA A 418 -43.93 29.83 3.22
N ASN A 419 -43.57 30.87 2.45
CA ASN A 419 -43.28 30.76 1.02
C ASN A 419 -41.88 30.19 0.71
N LEU A 420 -40.94 30.27 1.67
CA LEU A 420 -39.63 29.60 1.61
C LEU A 420 -39.64 28.17 2.17
N GLN A 421 -40.72 27.73 2.82
CA GLN A 421 -40.99 26.33 3.17
C GLN A 421 -41.47 25.48 1.98
N SER A 422 -41.20 25.92 0.74
CA SER A 422 -41.17 24.98 -0.38
C SER A 422 -40.03 23.98 -0.13
N PRO A 423 -40.18 22.68 -0.48
CA PRO A 423 -39.19 21.66 -0.16
C PRO A 423 -37.94 21.87 -1.03
N ILE A 424 -37.07 22.80 -0.63
CA ILE A 424 -35.80 23.09 -1.29
C ILE A 424 -34.93 21.84 -1.15
N SER A 425 -34.98 21.04 -2.21
CA SER A 425 -33.97 20.08 -2.61
C SER A 425 -33.63 18.98 -1.59
N GLN A 426 -34.54 18.02 -1.45
CA GLN A 426 -34.13 16.63 -1.21
C GLN A 426 -33.39 16.10 -2.45
N SER A 427 -32.22 16.65 -2.77
CA SER A 427 -31.26 15.89 -3.57
C SER A 427 -30.50 15.01 -2.57
N PRO A 428 -30.60 13.66 -2.64
CA PRO A 428 -29.77 12.81 -1.82
C PRO A 428 -28.34 13.01 -2.32
N ASN A 429 -27.63 13.95 -1.69
CA ASN A 429 -26.34 14.45 -2.13
C ASN A 429 -25.37 13.26 -2.17
N ARG A 430 -25.20 12.68 -3.36
CA ARG A 430 -24.29 11.57 -3.67
C ARG A 430 -22.87 12.15 -3.85
N SER A 431 -22.45 13.01 -2.92
CA SER A 431 -21.03 13.35 -2.78
C SER A 431 -20.33 12.13 -2.20
N ILE A 432 -19.13 11.82 -2.69
CA ILE A 432 -18.22 10.95 -1.94
C ILE A 432 -18.13 11.58 -0.55
N SER A 433 -18.45 10.82 0.50
CA SER A 433 -18.26 11.31 1.86
C SER A 433 -16.78 11.61 2.02
N SER A 434 -16.42 12.74 2.60
CA SER A 434 -15.02 13.03 2.95
C SER A 434 -14.51 12.12 4.09
N LEU A 435 -15.41 11.32 4.68
CA LEU A 435 -15.15 10.42 5.79
C LEU A 435 -14.03 9.40 5.52
N PRO A 436 -14.00 8.64 4.39
CA PRO A 436 -12.90 7.72 4.13
C PRO A 436 -11.57 8.46 4.02
N THR A 437 -11.54 9.65 3.41
CA THR A 437 -10.32 10.47 3.35
C THR A 437 -9.82 10.82 4.74
N PHE A 438 -10.68 11.32 5.63
CA PHE A 438 -10.24 11.65 7.00
C PHE A 438 -9.84 10.42 7.79
N PHE A 439 -10.58 9.31 7.67
CA PHE A 439 -10.21 8.07 8.32
C PHE A 439 -8.80 7.61 7.91
N PHE A 440 -8.53 7.52 6.61
CA PHE A 440 -7.23 7.07 6.12
C PHE A 440 -6.12 8.09 6.38
N ALA A 441 -6.40 9.40 6.34
CA ALA A 441 -5.42 10.41 6.73
C ALA A 441 -5.05 10.31 8.22
N SER A 442 -6.04 10.13 9.10
CA SER A 442 -5.80 9.93 10.53
C SER A 442 -5.08 8.60 10.81
N LEU A 443 -5.47 7.52 10.12
CA LEU A 443 -4.81 6.23 10.25
C LEU A 443 -3.36 6.29 9.78
N ALA A 444 -3.08 6.94 8.64
CA ALA A 444 -1.71 7.15 8.16
C ALA A 444 -0.87 7.93 9.18
N MET A 445 -1.40 9.04 9.72
CA MET A 445 -0.70 9.85 10.72
C MET A 445 -0.42 9.06 12.01
N LEU A 446 -1.43 8.39 12.58
CA LEU A 446 -1.26 7.57 13.78
C LEU A 446 -0.27 6.43 13.55
N SER A 447 -0.31 5.80 12.38
CA SER A 447 0.61 4.75 12.01
C SER A 447 2.06 5.23 11.97
N LEU A 448 2.32 6.43 11.44
CA LEU A 448 3.66 7.03 11.48
C LEU A 448 4.09 7.37 12.90
N LEU A 449 3.20 7.94 13.72
CA LEU A 449 3.51 8.22 15.13
C LEU A 449 3.89 6.95 15.89
N PHE A 450 3.26 5.82 15.59
CA PHE A 450 3.63 4.53 16.15
C PHE A 450 4.92 3.96 15.54
N ALA A 451 5.08 4.02 14.22
CA ALA A 451 6.26 3.50 13.53
C ALA A 451 7.57 4.19 13.93
N PHE A 452 7.52 5.49 14.23
CA PHE A 452 8.63 6.28 14.76
C PHE A 452 8.74 6.21 16.31
N GLY A 453 7.93 5.38 16.98
CA GLY A 453 8.09 5.11 18.40
C GLY A 453 7.79 6.31 19.30
N THR A 454 6.85 7.16 18.91
CA THR A 454 6.46 8.29 19.77
C THR A 454 5.81 7.81 21.07
N PRO A 455 5.76 8.63 22.14
CA PRO A 455 5.12 8.27 23.41
C PRO A 455 3.66 7.80 23.29
N LEU A 456 2.98 8.14 22.18
CA LEU A 456 1.63 7.67 21.90
C LEU A 456 1.54 6.13 21.82
N TYR A 457 2.63 5.44 21.48
CA TYR A 457 2.69 3.97 21.45
C TYR A 457 2.36 3.32 22.81
N ALA A 458 2.55 4.06 23.91
CA ALA A 458 2.17 3.62 25.25
C ALA A 458 0.68 3.24 25.36
N LEU A 459 -0.20 3.88 24.56
CA LEU A 459 -1.63 3.53 24.52
C LEU A 459 -1.86 2.10 24.05
N LEU A 460 -1.06 1.63 23.09
CA LEU A 460 -1.14 0.25 22.60
C LEU A 460 -0.49 -0.69 23.61
N TYR A 461 0.71 -0.35 24.07
CA TYR A 461 1.49 -1.17 24.99
C TYR A 461 0.75 -1.47 26.30
N TYR A 462 0.12 -0.46 26.92
CA TYR A 462 -0.63 -0.64 28.17
C TYR A 462 -2.12 -0.93 27.97
N GLY A 463 -2.70 -0.53 26.83
CA GLY A 463 -4.15 -0.61 26.61
C GLY A 463 -4.63 -1.87 25.88
N LEU A 464 -3.77 -2.57 25.14
CA LEU A 464 -4.14 -3.76 24.36
C LEU A 464 -3.56 -5.05 24.98
N PRO A 465 -4.42 -6.02 25.34
CA PRO A 465 -3.97 -7.30 25.89
C PRO A 465 -2.99 -8.03 24.96
N GLY A 466 -1.85 -8.44 25.51
CA GLY A 466 -0.79 -9.16 24.78
C GLY A 466 0.10 -8.26 23.90
N TRP A 467 -0.20 -6.96 23.77
CA TRP A 467 0.58 -6.06 22.90
C TRP A 467 2.02 -5.83 23.39
N SER A 468 2.25 -5.92 24.71
CA SER A 468 3.60 -5.82 25.30
C SER A 468 4.55 -6.94 24.85
N GLN A 469 4.04 -8.01 24.21
CA GLN A 469 4.85 -9.07 23.60
C GLN A 469 5.23 -8.76 22.13
N LEU A 470 4.68 -7.69 21.55
CA LEU A 470 4.95 -7.28 20.17
C LEU A 470 6.05 -6.22 20.11
N HIS A 471 7.21 -6.62 19.56
CA HIS A 471 8.45 -5.82 19.57
C HIS A 471 8.73 -5.15 18.22
N SER A 472 7.72 -4.56 17.61
CA SER A 472 7.79 -4.13 16.21
C SER A 472 6.98 -2.87 15.89
N PRO A 473 7.22 -1.72 16.55
CA PRO A 473 6.52 -0.49 16.23
C PRO A 473 6.58 -0.12 14.74
N PHE A 474 7.72 -0.39 14.08
CA PHE A 474 7.93 -0.17 12.65
C PHE A 474 6.87 -0.84 11.75
N ARG A 475 6.24 -1.94 12.19
CA ARG A 475 5.21 -2.66 11.43
C ARG A 475 3.90 -1.88 11.28
N TRP A 476 3.74 -0.75 11.98
CA TRP A 476 2.68 0.21 11.66
C TRP A 476 2.79 0.80 10.24
N VAL A 477 3.91 0.59 9.53
CA VAL A 477 4.00 0.78 8.09
C VAL A 477 2.90 0.05 7.30
N PHE A 478 2.35 -1.05 7.83
CA PHE A 478 1.29 -1.81 7.18
C PHE A 478 -0.03 -1.00 7.08
N PRO A 479 -0.68 -0.56 8.19
CA PRO A 479 -1.83 0.34 8.09
C PRO A 479 -1.53 1.67 7.38
N PHE A 480 -0.30 2.20 7.47
CA PHE A 480 0.13 3.38 6.71
C PHE A 480 0.07 3.14 5.20
N THR A 481 0.62 2.02 4.72
CA THR A 481 0.66 1.63 3.30
C THR A 481 -0.75 1.51 2.72
N LEU A 482 -1.65 0.82 3.44
CA LEU A 482 -3.07 0.73 3.07
C LEU A 482 -3.71 2.11 2.94
N SER A 483 -3.48 2.97 3.94
CA SER A 483 -4.06 4.31 4.01
C SER A 483 -3.60 5.19 2.85
N MET A 484 -2.30 5.18 2.54
CA MET A 484 -1.74 5.97 1.45
C MET A 484 -2.18 5.45 0.08
N ALA A 485 -2.29 4.14 -0.12
CA ALA A 485 -2.87 3.58 -1.34
C ALA A 485 -4.33 4.04 -1.53
N ALA A 486 -5.13 4.06 -0.45
CA ALA A 486 -6.51 4.51 -0.49
C ALA A 486 -6.62 6.02 -0.76
N LEU A 487 -5.79 6.84 -0.10
CA LEU A 487 -5.73 8.28 -0.30
C LEU A 487 -5.26 8.64 -1.72
N GLY A 488 -4.23 7.95 -2.24
CA GLY A 488 -3.76 8.13 -3.61
C GLY A 488 -4.85 7.81 -4.64
N ALA A 489 -5.60 6.71 -4.45
CA ALA A 489 -6.74 6.37 -5.28
C ALA A 489 -7.86 7.41 -5.20
N ILE A 490 -8.20 7.91 -4.00
CA ILE A 490 -9.19 8.99 -3.82
C ILE A 490 -8.69 10.27 -4.51
N GLY A 491 -7.41 10.58 -4.42
CA GLY A 491 -6.76 11.73 -5.06
C GLY A 491 -6.87 11.69 -6.57
N LEU A 492 -6.51 10.57 -7.20
CA LEU A 492 -6.67 10.40 -8.64
C LEU A 492 -8.15 10.48 -9.06
N ASN A 493 -9.05 9.96 -8.23
CA ASN A 493 -10.48 10.10 -8.47
C ASN A 493 -10.94 11.57 -8.43
N VAL A 494 -10.38 12.39 -7.54
CA VAL A 494 -10.66 13.83 -7.50
C VAL A 494 -10.16 14.51 -8.78
N VAL A 495 -8.90 14.27 -9.16
CA VAL A 495 -8.27 14.84 -10.37
C VAL A 495 -9.05 14.49 -11.64
N LEU A 496 -9.41 13.21 -11.82
CA LEU A 496 -10.25 12.79 -12.96
C LEU A 496 -11.63 13.47 -12.93
N GLY A 497 -12.14 13.80 -11.75
CA GLY A 497 -13.38 14.56 -11.60
C GLY A 497 -13.26 16.02 -12.01
N TRP A 498 -12.08 16.61 -11.84
CA TRP A 498 -11.79 17.97 -12.30
C TRP A 498 -11.68 18.01 -13.83
N MET A 499 -10.98 17.04 -14.42
CA MET A 499 -10.84 16.90 -15.88
C MET A 499 -12.20 16.73 -16.59
N GLU A 500 -13.08 15.87 -16.09
CA GLU A 500 -14.42 15.66 -16.67
C GLU A 500 -15.30 16.91 -16.64
N ARG A 501 -15.13 17.77 -15.62
CA ARG A 501 -15.88 19.04 -15.53
C ARG A 501 -15.37 20.09 -16.49
N GLY A 502 -14.05 20.21 -16.64
CA GLY A 502 -13.43 21.08 -17.65
C GLY A 502 -14.00 20.81 -19.05
N ALA A 503 -14.04 19.53 -19.46
CA ALA A 503 -14.57 19.12 -20.76
C ALA A 503 -16.09 19.40 -20.94
N ARG A 504 -16.89 19.33 -19.87
CA ARG A 504 -18.35 19.61 -19.94
C ARG A 504 -18.68 21.09 -19.96
N GLY A 505 -17.82 21.93 -19.39
CA GLY A 505 -17.99 23.37 -19.43
C GLY A 505 -17.95 23.90 -20.86
N GLU A 506 -17.09 23.34 -21.72
CA GLU A 506 -16.91 23.77 -23.12
C GLU A 506 -18.23 23.77 -23.91
N GLY A 507 -19.10 22.76 -23.75
CA GLY A 507 -20.35 22.65 -24.52
C GLY A 507 -21.55 23.47 -24.02
N ARG A 508 -21.47 24.16 -22.88
CA ARG A 508 -22.63 24.86 -22.27
C ARG A 508 -22.71 26.36 -22.57
N GLY A 509 -21.75 26.90 -23.31
CA GLY A 509 -21.70 28.32 -23.69
C GLY A 509 -22.74 28.72 -24.76
N GLU A 510 -23.25 27.78 -25.55
CA GLU A 510 -24.21 28.07 -26.64
C GLU A 510 -25.67 27.73 -26.31
N ASP A 511 -25.92 26.77 -25.40
CA ASP A 511 -27.28 26.26 -25.14
C ASP A 511 -28.19 27.21 -24.33
N LYS A 512 -27.64 28.32 -23.79
CA LYS A 512 -28.47 29.34 -23.14
C LYS A 512 -29.26 30.21 -24.13
N LYS A 513 -29.06 30.05 -25.46
CA LYS A 513 -29.81 30.78 -26.50
C LYS A 513 -30.92 29.98 -27.17
N ARG A 514 -31.12 28.69 -26.88
CA ARG A 514 -32.26 27.93 -27.42
C ARG A 514 -33.07 27.30 -26.30
N GLY A 515 -34.23 27.89 -26.05
CA GLY A 515 -35.19 27.39 -25.09
C GLY A 515 -35.79 26.04 -25.48
N ARG A 516 -36.32 25.39 -24.43
CA ARG A 516 -37.28 24.27 -24.36
C ARG A 516 -36.76 22.83 -24.43
N GLN A 517 -37.12 22.16 -23.32
CA GLN A 517 -37.72 20.83 -23.17
C GLN A 517 -36.90 19.63 -23.67
N GLY A 518 -36.40 18.89 -22.67
CA GLY A 518 -35.82 17.56 -22.82
C GLY A 518 -35.35 17.04 -21.46
N GLU A 519 -36.30 16.67 -20.60
CA GLU A 519 -36.03 15.90 -19.37
C GLU A 519 -35.57 14.50 -19.77
N GLY A 520 -34.26 14.33 -19.93
CA GLY A 520 -33.59 13.06 -20.18
C GLY A 520 -32.86 12.58 -18.93
N ASP A 521 -33.39 11.54 -18.31
CA ASP A 521 -32.88 10.86 -17.12
C ASP A 521 -31.41 10.41 -17.29
N SER A 522 -30.48 11.18 -16.70
CA SER A 522 -29.06 10.88 -16.70
C SER A 522 -28.65 10.20 -15.38
N PRO A 523 -28.14 8.96 -15.38
CA PRO A 523 -27.93 8.17 -14.15
C PRO A 523 -26.65 8.53 -13.35
N ILE A 524 -26.02 9.67 -13.59
CA ILE A 524 -24.78 10.09 -12.90
C ILE A 524 -25.12 11.18 -11.89
N PRO A 525 -24.82 11.00 -10.59
CA PRO A 525 -25.17 12.00 -9.59
C PRO A 525 -24.33 13.27 -9.72
N ASN A 526 -25.02 14.40 -9.73
CA ASN A 526 -24.43 15.73 -9.59
C ASN A 526 -23.71 15.86 -8.23
N LEU A 527 -22.41 16.13 -8.25
CA LEU A 527 -21.78 16.90 -7.18
C LEU A 527 -22.40 18.30 -7.24
N GLN A 528 -23.07 18.73 -6.17
CA GLN A 528 -23.45 20.14 -6.03
C GLN A 528 -22.19 21.02 -6.09
N SER A 529 -22.31 22.07 -6.89
CA SER A 529 -21.38 23.15 -7.21
C SER A 529 -20.34 23.53 -6.14
N PRO A 530 -19.04 23.54 -6.47
CA PRO A 530 -18.20 24.66 -6.08
C PRO A 530 -18.68 25.89 -6.88
N SER A 531 -19.01 26.98 -6.19
CA SER A 531 -19.08 28.30 -6.83
C SER A 531 -17.73 28.59 -7.49
N SER A 532 -17.71 29.52 -8.45
CA SER A 532 -16.58 29.96 -9.29
C SER A 532 -15.28 30.39 -8.56
N HIS A 533 -15.20 30.23 -7.24
CA HIS A 533 -14.10 30.68 -6.38
C HIS A 533 -13.63 29.61 -5.37
N SER A 534 -13.63 28.32 -5.72
CA SER A 534 -13.06 27.31 -4.80
C SER A 534 -11.52 27.34 -4.81
N PRO A 535 -10.82 27.52 -3.66
CA PRO A 535 -9.35 27.52 -3.59
C PRO A 535 -8.74 26.11 -3.73
N THR A 536 -9.54 25.10 -4.08
CA THR A 536 -9.16 23.67 -4.19
C THR A 536 -8.12 23.45 -5.27
N LEU A 537 -8.47 23.87 -6.48
CA LEU A 537 -7.69 23.70 -7.67
C LEU A 537 -6.41 24.55 -7.64
N PRO A 538 -6.42 25.83 -7.21
CA PRO A 538 -5.19 26.60 -7.04
C PRO A 538 -4.18 25.99 -6.07
N ILE A 539 -4.61 25.50 -4.90
CA ILE A 539 -3.69 24.89 -3.93
C ILE A 539 -3.12 23.57 -4.47
N ALA A 540 -3.96 22.73 -5.09
CA ALA A 540 -3.49 21.51 -5.75
C ALA A 540 -2.50 21.82 -6.89
N GLN A 541 -2.77 22.84 -7.70
CA GLN A 541 -1.86 23.33 -8.72
C GLN A 541 -0.52 23.78 -8.11
N SER A 542 -0.53 24.57 -7.05
CA SER A 542 0.69 24.98 -6.35
C SER A 542 1.50 23.79 -5.83
N LEU A 543 0.86 22.76 -5.26
CA LEU A 543 1.56 21.54 -4.85
C LEU A 543 2.19 20.79 -6.03
N THR A 544 1.46 20.66 -7.14
CA THR A 544 1.99 19.98 -8.34
C THR A 544 3.17 20.75 -8.94
N ALA A 545 3.12 22.08 -8.95
CA ALA A 545 4.22 22.94 -9.40
C ALA A 545 5.43 22.86 -8.48
N LEU A 546 5.21 22.88 -7.15
CA LEU A 546 6.29 22.74 -6.16
C LEU A 546 7.02 21.41 -6.34
N LEU A 547 6.28 20.31 -6.52
CA LEU A 547 6.87 19.00 -6.76
C LEU A 547 7.65 18.94 -8.08
N ALA A 548 7.09 19.50 -9.16
CA ALA A 548 7.78 19.59 -10.44
C ALA A 548 9.07 20.42 -10.34
N PHE A 549 9.04 21.54 -9.61
CA PHE A 549 10.21 22.37 -9.37
C PHE A 549 11.27 21.66 -8.52
N ALA A 550 10.86 20.97 -7.45
CA ALA A 550 11.77 20.15 -6.65
C ALA A 550 12.44 19.07 -7.51
N GLY A 551 11.68 18.43 -8.41
CA GLY A 551 12.20 17.46 -9.36
C GLY A 551 13.22 18.06 -10.33
N LEU A 552 12.91 19.24 -10.90
CA LEU A 552 13.83 19.96 -11.78
C LEU A 552 15.10 20.39 -11.04
N ALA A 553 14.99 20.91 -9.82
CA ALA A 553 16.13 21.31 -9.00
C ALA A 553 17.05 20.12 -8.68
N ALA A 554 16.49 18.95 -8.36
CA ALA A 554 17.23 17.72 -8.16
C ALA A 554 18.02 17.31 -9.42
N LEU A 555 17.39 17.36 -10.59
CA LEU A 555 18.05 17.07 -11.87
C LEU A 555 19.14 18.08 -12.22
N LEU A 556 18.90 19.37 -11.97
CA LEU A 556 19.90 20.42 -12.17
C LEU A 556 21.09 20.26 -11.23
N ALA A 557 20.89 19.79 -9.99
CA ALA A 557 21.98 19.50 -9.06
C ALA A 557 22.83 18.31 -9.56
N VAL A 558 22.20 17.23 -10.03
CA VAL A 558 22.93 16.11 -10.67
C VAL A 558 23.68 16.59 -11.92
N LEU A 559 23.04 17.40 -12.77
CA LEU A 559 23.66 17.95 -13.97
C LEU A 559 24.85 18.85 -13.64
N ALA A 560 24.72 19.73 -12.64
CA ALA A 560 25.81 20.59 -12.18
C ALA A 560 27.01 19.76 -11.69
N SER A 561 26.76 18.63 -11.03
CA SER A 561 27.83 17.73 -10.57
C SER A 561 28.62 17.09 -11.72
N LEU A 562 28.04 16.96 -12.92
CA LEU A 562 28.76 16.48 -14.10
C LEU A 562 29.75 17.52 -14.65
N PHE A 563 29.47 18.82 -14.47
CA PHE A 563 30.31 19.90 -14.98
C PHE A 563 31.32 20.43 -13.97
N ALA A 564 31.00 20.35 -12.68
CA ALA A 564 31.87 20.79 -11.58
C ALA A 564 31.96 19.68 -10.53
N PRO A 565 32.80 18.65 -10.70
CA PRO A 565 32.86 17.48 -9.81
C PRO A 565 33.34 17.82 -8.39
N ASP A 566 34.38 18.64 -8.25
CA ASP A 566 35.13 18.82 -7.00
C ASP A 566 34.26 19.20 -5.78
N PRO A 567 33.31 20.16 -5.87
CA PRO A 567 32.47 20.52 -4.73
C PRO A 567 31.58 19.37 -4.24
N PHE A 568 31.13 18.49 -5.16
CA PHE A 568 30.23 17.39 -4.84
C PHE A 568 30.99 16.19 -4.30
N VAL A 569 32.18 15.90 -4.83
CA VAL A 569 33.08 14.89 -4.25
C VAL A 569 33.47 15.30 -2.83
N ALA A 570 33.89 16.56 -2.63
CA ALA A 570 34.23 17.07 -1.30
C ALA A 570 33.03 17.12 -0.34
N PHE A 571 31.81 17.32 -0.84
CA PHE A 571 30.60 17.16 -0.04
C PHE A 571 30.38 15.70 0.37
N GLY A 572 30.48 14.77 -0.57
CA GLY A 572 30.40 13.34 -0.28
C GLY A 572 31.44 12.89 0.75
N GLU A 573 32.68 13.36 0.61
CA GLU A 573 33.78 13.02 1.52
C GLU A 573 33.44 13.43 2.96
N ARG A 574 32.97 14.66 3.15
CA ARG A 574 32.55 15.15 4.49
C ARG A 574 31.43 14.32 5.11
N ILE A 575 30.53 13.75 4.30
CA ILE A 575 29.45 12.89 4.80
C ILE A 575 30.01 11.52 5.20
N VAL A 576 30.89 10.95 4.39
CA VAL A 576 31.56 9.67 4.69
C VAL A 576 32.41 9.83 5.94
N ASP A 577 33.30 10.82 6.00
CA ASP A 577 34.16 11.09 7.16
C ASP A 577 33.36 11.38 8.45
N GLY A 578 32.19 12.01 8.31
CA GLY A 578 31.33 12.38 9.43
C GLY A 578 30.42 11.28 9.94
N SER A 579 30.43 10.07 9.37
CA SER A 579 29.53 8.99 9.77
C SER A 579 30.16 7.60 9.66
N ASP A 580 30.37 6.94 10.80
CA ASP A 580 30.87 5.56 10.87
C ASP A 580 30.07 4.59 9.98
N LEU A 581 28.74 4.75 9.95
CA LEU A 581 27.88 3.93 9.09
C LEU A 581 28.15 4.15 7.60
N ALA A 582 28.39 5.41 7.19
CA ALA A 582 28.73 5.70 5.80
C ALA A 582 30.14 5.17 5.46
N GLN A 583 31.11 5.28 6.37
CA GLN A 583 32.45 4.71 6.20
C GLN A 583 32.42 3.20 5.99
N MET A 584 31.49 2.50 6.62
CA MET A 584 31.32 1.05 6.44
C MET A 584 30.78 0.65 5.06
N ALA A 585 30.08 1.56 4.36
CA ALA A 585 29.39 1.24 3.11
C ALA A 585 30.02 1.85 1.84
N PHE A 586 30.76 2.95 1.98
CA PHE A 586 31.34 3.68 0.84
C PHE A 586 32.85 3.77 0.98
N ASP A 587 33.55 3.68 -0.16
CA ASP A 587 35.00 3.86 -0.28
C ASP A 587 35.42 5.34 -0.09
N GLY A 588 34.56 6.28 -0.47
CA GLY A 588 34.82 7.71 -0.31
C GLY A 588 33.74 8.58 -0.96
N GLY A 589 33.99 9.88 -1.02
CA GLY A 589 33.04 10.90 -1.46
C GLY A 589 32.60 10.78 -2.91
N ARG A 590 33.48 10.29 -3.79
CA ARG A 590 33.17 10.02 -5.20
C ARG A 590 32.10 8.93 -5.35
N MET A 591 32.31 7.82 -4.65
CA MET A 591 31.37 6.69 -4.63
C MET A 591 30.05 7.13 -3.99
N PHE A 592 30.11 7.79 -2.83
CA PHE A 592 28.93 8.30 -2.13
C PHE A 592 28.10 9.21 -3.04
N TRP A 593 28.71 10.24 -3.62
CA TRP A 593 27.97 11.19 -4.46
C TRP A 593 27.38 10.53 -5.70
N SER A 594 28.15 9.68 -6.40
CA SER A 594 27.65 9.00 -7.60
C SER A 594 26.44 8.11 -7.29
N TYR A 595 26.48 7.39 -6.17
CA TYR A 595 25.36 6.59 -5.70
C TYR A 595 24.14 7.46 -5.35
N GLN A 596 24.33 8.57 -4.63
CA GLN A 596 23.23 9.48 -4.29
C GLN A 596 22.71 10.28 -5.49
N ALA A 597 23.55 10.57 -6.48
CA ALA A 597 23.15 11.24 -7.71
C ALA A 597 22.15 10.38 -8.50
N ALA A 598 22.32 9.05 -8.51
CA ALA A 598 21.35 8.13 -9.09
C ALA A 598 19.99 8.19 -8.35
N ASN A 599 20.01 8.15 -7.01
CA ASN A 599 18.80 8.31 -6.19
C ASN A 599 18.10 9.66 -6.43
N LEU A 600 18.88 10.74 -6.50
CA LEU A 600 18.39 12.10 -6.71
C LEU A 600 17.84 12.29 -8.13
N ALA A 601 18.46 11.66 -9.14
CA ALA A 601 17.96 11.64 -10.51
C ALA A 601 16.63 10.87 -10.61
N HIS A 602 16.52 9.71 -9.96
CA HIS A 602 15.26 8.94 -9.86
C HIS A 602 14.16 9.82 -9.24
N PHE A 603 14.39 10.39 -8.05
CA PHE A 603 13.45 11.33 -7.43
C PHE A 603 13.10 12.51 -8.34
N GLY A 604 14.11 13.07 -9.01
CA GLY A 604 13.98 14.21 -9.91
C GLY A 604 13.05 13.95 -11.08
N VAL A 605 13.28 12.86 -11.81
CA VAL A 605 12.45 12.44 -12.96
C VAL A 605 11.01 12.14 -12.51
N MET A 606 10.83 11.35 -11.45
CA MET A 606 9.48 10.95 -11.01
C MET A 606 8.67 12.13 -10.49
N SER A 607 9.29 13.04 -9.74
CA SER A 607 8.66 14.27 -9.25
C SER A 607 8.26 15.21 -10.38
N LEU A 608 9.13 15.41 -11.36
CA LEU A 608 8.88 16.26 -12.52
C LEU A 608 7.71 15.72 -13.36
N LEU A 609 7.75 14.43 -13.71
CA LEU A 609 6.71 13.80 -14.53
C LEU A 609 5.37 13.72 -13.80
N ALA A 610 5.35 13.32 -12.52
CA ALA A 610 4.12 13.27 -11.73
C ALA A 610 3.50 14.66 -11.57
N GLY A 611 4.30 15.67 -11.25
CA GLY A 611 3.87 17.07 -11.14
C GLY A 611 3.29 17.59 -12.45
N MET A 612 3.97 17.37 -13.57
CA MET A 612 3.50 17.78 -14.91
C MET A 612 2.20 17.10 -15.32
N LEU A 613 2.07 15.78 -15.11
CA LEU A 613 0.87 15.02 -15.48
C LEU A 613 -0.36 15.48 -14.69
N VAL A 614 -0.22 15.66 -13.37
CA VAL A 614 -1.33 16.14 -12.54
C VAL A 614 -1.63 17.62 -12.86
N TRP A 615 -0.61 18.46 -13.02
CA TRP A 615 -0.79 19.86 -13.42
C TRP A 615 -1.58 19.98 -14.73
N TRP A 616 -1.18 19.23 -15.77
CA TRP A 616 -1.90 19.19 -17.05
C TRP A 616 -3.36 18.80 -16.86
N GLY A 617 -3.59 17.77 -16.05
CA GLY A 617 -4.93 17.31 -15.68
C GLY A 617 -5.81 18.34 -14.99
N THR A 618 -5.20 19.28 -14.26
CA THR A 618 -5.91 20.35 -13.54
C THR A 618 -6.07 21.65 -14.34
N ARG A 619 -5.38 21.80 -15.47
CA ARG A 619 -5.29 23.07 -16.23
C ARG A 619 -6.60 23.51 -16.90
N GLY A 620 -7.48 22.55 -17.24
CA GLY A 620 -8.73 22.79 -17.97
C GLY A 620 -9.81 23.57 -17.20
N GLU A 621 -9.82 23.51 -15.86
CA GLU A 621 -10.79 24.30 -15.05
C GLU A 621 -10.34 25.75 -14.80
N GLY A 622 -9.03 26.03 -14.77
CA GLY A 622 -8.47 27.32 -14.33
C GLY A 622 -8.63 28.48 -15.32
N LYS A 623 -8.73 28.22 -16.63
CA LYS A 623 -8.80 29.28 -17.67
C LYS A 623 -10.14 30.03 -17.74
N ARG A 624 -11.19 29.58 -17.05
CA ARG A 624 -12.53 30.21 -17.13
C ARG A 624 -12.88 31.17 -16.01
N GLY A 625 -12.00 31.35 -15.02
CA GLY A 625 -12.24 32.31 -13.93
C GLY A 625 -11.83 33.76 -14.24
N ARG A 626 -11.19 34.04 -15.38
CA ARG A 626 -10.51 35.34 -15.61
C ARG A 626 -10.51 35.91 -17.05
N GLY A 627 -11.20 35.31 -18.02
CA GLY A 627 -11.20 35.80 -19.41
C GLY A 627 -12.58 36.27 -19.84
N GLY A 628 -12.70 37.56 -20.18
CA GLY A 628 -13.88 38.16 -20.78
C GLY A 628 -14.19 37.61 -22.18
N GLU A 629 -15.38 37.95 -22.64
CA GLU A 629 -15.94 37.64 -23.95
C GLU A 629 -14.95 37.99 -25.08
N GLY A 630 -14.45 36.98 -25.79
CA GLY A 630 -13.62 37.18 -26.96
C GLY A 630 -12.99 35.87 -27.40
N GLU A 631 -13.30 35.46 -28.63
CA GLU A 631 -12.78 34.27 -29.34
C GLU A 631 -13.38 32.92 -28.96
N SER A 632 -14.53 32.63 -29.56
CA SER A 632 -15.06 31.27 -29.69
C SER A 632 -15.39 30.97 -31.16
N THR A 633 -14.39 30.54 -31.91
CA THR A 633 -14.62 29.79 -33.16
C THR A 633 -13.80 28.51 -33.02
N ILE A 634 -14.45 27.36 -33.10
CA ILE A 634 -13.96 25.98 -32.82
C ILE A 634 -14.17 25.54 -31.35
N SER A 635 -15.40 25.16 -30.98
CA SER A 635 -15.62 24.19 -29.88
C SER A 635 -17.00 23.53 -29.90
N ASN A 636 -17.44 23.06 -31.07
CA ASN A 636 -18.59 22.16 -31.16
C ASN A 636 -18.12 20.75 -31.50
N LEU A 637 -17.70 20.02 -30.46
CA LEU A 637 -17.65 18.57 -30.36
C LEU A 637 -17.27 18.24 -28.91
N GLN A 638 -18.16 17.56 -28.16
CA GLN A 638 -17.71 16.67 -27.09
C GLN A 638 -16.83 15.61 -27.76
N SER A 639 -15.56 15.92 -27.98
CA SER A 639 -14.73 15.07 -28.82
C SER A 639 -14.36 13.82 -28.03
N PRO A 640 -14.44 12.61 -28.64
CA PRO A 640 -13.82 11.38 -28.13
C PRO A 640 -12.37 11.59 -27.67
N ILE A 641 -11.71 12.61 -28.23
CA ILE A 641 -10.33 13.05 -27.94
C ILE A 641 -10.16 13.47 -26.47
N SER A 642 -11.10 14.24 -25.89
CA SER A 642 -11.00 14.69 -24.49
C SER A 642 -11.10 13.54 -23.47
N GLN A 643 -12.01 12.59 -23.70
CA GLN A 643 -12.14 11.39 -22.86
C GLN A 643 -10.93 10.47 -23.02
N SER A 644 -10.37 10.39 -24.22
CA SER A 644 -9.16 9.63 -24.50
C SER A 644 -7.96 10.24 -23.78
N LEU A 645 -7.84 11.56 -23.76
CA LEU A 645 -6.78 12.28 -23.05
C LEU A 645 -6.85 12.06 -21.53
N ASN A 646 -8.03 12.13 -20.91
CA ASN A 646 -8.18 11.87 -19.47
C ASN A 646 -7.77 10.44 -19.09
N ARG A 647 -8.14 9.46 -19.94
CA ARG A 647 -7.70 8.06 -19.75
C ARG A 647 -6.20 7.93 -19.92
N LEU A 648 -5.62 8.61 -20.92
CA LEU A 648 -4.18 8.60 -21.18
C LEU A 648 -3.41 9.15 -19.98
N ILE A 649 -3.79 10.31 -19.42
CA ILE A 649 -3.12 10.87 -18.23
C ILE A 649 -3.20 9.92 -17.03
N ALA A 650 -4.36 9.32 -16.77
CA ALA A 650 -4.50 8.36 -15.68
C ALA A 650 -3.65 7.09 -15.90
N LEU A 651 -3.61 6.55 -17.11
CA LEU A 651 -2.75 5.41 -17.45
C LEU A 651 -1.27 5.77 -17.38
N SER A 652 -0.87 6.98 -17.78
CA SER A 652 0.48 7.49 -17.64
C SER A 652 0.89 7.61 -16.18
N LEU A 653 0.01 8.10 -15.30
CA LEU A 653 0.28 8.14 -13.85
C LEU A 653 0.43 6.74 -13.26
N ILE A 654 -0.44 5.79 -13.64
CA ILE A 654 -0.32 4.40 -13.19
C ILE A 654 1.00 3.78 -13.67
N SER A 655 1.35 3.97 -14.95
CA SER A 655 2.58 3.44 -15.54
C SER A 655 3.82 4.05 -14.91
N LEU A 656 3.80 5.37 -14.66
CA LEU A 656 4.85 6.09 -13.95
C LEU A 656 5.03 5.52 -12.53
N THR A 657 3.94 5.26 -11.80
CA THR A 657 4.01 4.66 -10.46
C THR A 657 4.52 3.22 -10.46
N VAL A 658 4.13 2.38 -11.44
CA VAL A 658 4.72 1.04 -11.60
C VAL A 658 6.23 1.14 -11.80
N LEU A 659 6.67 2.01 -12.71
CA LEU A 659 8.09 2.21 -13.01
C LEU A 659 8.85 2.74 -11.78
N ASP A 660 8.28 3.73 -11.09
CA ASP A 660 8.85 4.34 -9.88
C ASP A 660 9.10 3.29 -8.79
N LEU A 661 8.09 2.48 -8.50
CA LEU A 661 8.17 1.40 -7.51
C LEU A 661 9.16 0.30 -7.93
N PHE A 662 9.21 -0.03 -9.23
CA PHE A 662 10.14 -1.02 -9.79
C PHE A 662 11.59 -0.54 -9.71
N LEU A 663 11.88 0.72 -10.06
CA LEU A 663 13.22 1.27 -9.93
C LEU A 663 13.68 1.32 -8.46
N ALA A 664 12.75 1.49 -7.53
CA ALA A 664 13.08 1.54 -6.11
C ALA A 664 13.39 0.16 -5.48
N HIS A 665 12.65 -0.90 -5.83
CA HIS A 665 12.73 -2.21 -5.15
C HIS A 665 12.65 -3.44 -6.06
N GLY A 666 12.52 -3.28 -7.38
CA GLY A 666 12.28 -4.37 -8.33
C GLY A 666 13.40 -5.42 -8.35
N THR A 667 14.61 -5.02 -8.00
CA THR A 667 15.81 -5.88 -7.92
C THR A 667 16.15 -6.34 -6.50
N PHE A 668 15.32 -5.99 -5.49
CA PHE A 668 15.61 -6.31 -4.09
C PHE A 668 15.57 -7.81 -3.78
N ASN A 669 14.58 -8.50 -4.34
CA ASN A 669 14.40 -9.94 -4.17
C ASN A 669 15.33 -10.72 -5.12
N PRO A 670 15.76 -11.93 -4.74
CA PRO A 670 16.77 -12.67 -5.47
C PRO A 670 16.18 -13.34 -6.71
N ALA A 671 17.06 -13.53 -7.68
CA ALA A 671 16.88 -14.42 -8.82
C ALA A 671 18.06 -15.41 -8.82
N SER A 672 18.14 -16.19 -7.74
CA SER A 672 19.28 -17.08 -7.44
C SER A 672 19.30 -18.27 -8.40
N ASP A 673 20.48 -18.82 -8.68
CA ASP A 673 20.63 -19.99 -9.54
C ASP A 673 20.10 -21.26 -8.82
N PRO A 674 19.08 -21.95 -9.36
CA PRO A 674 18.59 -23.21 -8.81
C PRO A 674 19.66 -24.29 -8.67
N ALA A 675 20.76 -24.25 -9.43
CA ALA A 675 21.87 -25.20 -9.31
C ALA A 675 22.54 -25.16 -7.92
N LEU A 676 22.47 -24.02 -7.22
CA LEU A 676 22.97 -23.83 -5.85
C LEU A 676 22.09 -24.50 -4.79
N SER A 677 20.94 -25.07 -5.18
CA SER A 677 20.04 -25.75 -4.26
C SER A 677 20.72 -26.89 -3.51
N PRO A 678 20.54 -27.02 -2.18
CA PRO A 678 21.09 -28.14 -1.41
C PRO A 678 20.38 -29.47 -1.75
N LEU A 679 19.40 -29.47 -2.65
CA LEU A 679 18.72 -30.65 -3.17
C LEU A 679 19.25 -31.05 -4.56
N SER A 680 20.13 -30.25 -5.17
CA SER A 680 20.76 -30.57 -6.46
C SER A 680 22.02 -31.41 -6.24
N GLU A 681 22.40 -32.22 -7.24
CA GLU A 681 23.62 -33.02 -7.16
C GLU A 681 24.89 -32.16 -6.96
N GLN A 682 24.89 -30.95 -7.53
CA GLN A 682 26.00 -30.00 -7.49
C GLN A 682 26.02 -29.17 -6.19
N GLY A 683 24.87 -28.97 -5.57
CA GLY A 683 24.70 -28.15 -4.36
C GLY A 683 24.80 -28.94 -3.05
N VAL A 684 24.99 -30.27 -3.09
CA VAL A 684 25.21 -31.12 -1.91
C VAL A 684 26.72 -31.26 -1.65
N PRO A 685 27.27 -30.70 -0.55
CA PRO A 685 28.68 -30.85 -0.22
C PRO A 685 29.08 -32.31 0.03
N PRO A 686 30.33 -32.73 -0.29
CA PRO A 686 30.79 -34.11 -0.06
C PRO A 686 30.58 -34.61 1.37
N ALA A 687 30.76 -33.73 2.37
CA ALA A 687 30.53 -34.07 3.77
C ALA A 687 29.06 -34.39 4.06
N VAL A 688 28.12 -33.62 3.49
CA VAL A 688 26.68 -33.86 3.63
C VAL A 688 26.28 -35.15 2.91
N ARG A 689 26.83 -35.39 1.72
CA ARG A 689 26.61 -36.64 0.98
C ARG A 689 27.06 -37.85 1.79
N PHE A 690 28.26 -37.80 2.36
CA PHE A 690 28.79 -38.85 3.22
C PHE A 690 27.89 -39.13 4.44
N ILE A 691 27.35 -38.08 5.08
CA ILE A 691 26.41 -38.22 6.21
C ILE A 691 25.12 -38.89 5.73
N ASN A 692 24.50 -38.41 4.65
CA ASN A 692 23.24 -38.96 4.13
C ASN A 692 23.39 -40.43 3.70
N GLU A 693 24.52 -40.79 3.07
CA GLU A 693 24.83 -42.18 2.69
C GLU A 693 24.99 -43.09 3.93
N ARG A 694 25.55 -42.55 5.03
CA ARG A 694 25.79 -43.30 6.27
C ARG A 694 24.55 -43.44 7.14
N GLU A 695 23.73 -42.40 7.23
CA GLU A 695 22.51 -42.42 8.04
C GLU A 695 21.33 -43.11 7.35
N GLY A 696 21.47 -43.45 6.07
CA GLY A 696 20.50 -44.22 5.30
C GLY A 696 19.38 -43.32 4.77
N GLY A 697 19.34 -43.15 3.45
CA GLY A 697 18.35 -42.33 2.74
C GLY A 697 16.89 -42.73 2.96
#